data_AF-A0A8D8TKZ2-F1
#
_entry.id   AF-A0A8D8TKZ2-F1
#
_cell.length_a   1.000
_cell.length_b   1.000
_cell.length_c   1.000
_cell.angle_alpha   90.00
_cell.angle_beta   90.00
_cell.angle_gamma   90.00
#
_symmetry.space_group_name_H-M   'P 1'
#
loop_
_entity.id
_entity.type
_entity.pdbx_description
1 polymer ?
#
loop_
_entity_poly.entity_id
_entity_poly.type
_entity_poly.pdbx_seq_one_letter_code
_entity_poly.pdbx_strand_id
1 'polypeptide(L)'
;MTLRSPQLNSEGYVRFSDDLLQVPIALQDAPTLNHQIEPGGGGGGDHNQNDVIGSRSSFYDHAHHRNGTDVVELSPSSGQGQTNDFLPWEMNYHEAAIFLEEGANNDKFDSHPGHPGALPAYLLVHNDWYYGLDLATSLILLSLALGEEPAVRAFRLPVAVHSTIELLALLVIGVELTLKLRWIGWGSVLKHKRTMLKCLTLAVMFIEAFIVLVRQSSHFRVTRSLRPIFIVDTRYLGGVRRFIRQIFQSLPPIFDMLLLIFFFVSIYAILGFFIFSSNPNDTHFATLFDSFVSMFVLLTTANFPDVMMPAYSLSKWNSLFFISFLCIVLYILMNLMLAVVYETFTTIERNKFRKLLLHKRKATQHAFKLLTTLQNPDQVKFQQFAGLMRYYAPDKGPRDVVLMFAYLNTSRSGSLSMNEMYRVYDAVMMTWQPQYSHIPWYHNTHESIQTVCTRLHEAINWPYFEHIVYALIMCNGFAMVYRATQPYPTLQESAFSFCASWDAVFFAVVFSIEALVKLAALGSQYFESGWNFYDFLVTYGSLLSIFVMYTNPTFYYVVVLRPLRLLRLFKMKKRYRDIIGTLALLSPLIRSAGVVMLVLYYFFAIIGMELFAQYDMKNCCNGTSVEDFYKYTGRSTSNESASATSGYYYLNTFANLAVSYVTLFELTVVNNWFIVMNGYAAVVTSFTRVYFIMFYLLTMVVLTIVVASVLEAFRFRIQYKRQTSKRDEEKLLHEEVDLKWDEIQSWIQDFQLLEKLRNDLVVGGIATFVGRRPRNREVLQRRMYRSEIDQWMNDANELESNHQDPAD
;
A
#
# COMPACT_ATOMS: atom_id res chain seq x y z
N MET A 1 -24.28 28.64 61.57
CA MET A 1 -23.44 28.82 62.78
C MET A 1 -22.55 27.59 62.88
N THR A 2 -21.22 27.80 62.88
CA THR A 2 -20.15 26.94 63.42
C THR A 2 -20.17 25.43 63.12
N LEU A 3 -19.31 24.92 62.22
CA LEU A 3 -17.89 24.55 62.41
C LEU A 3 -17.64 23.20 63.13
N ARG A 4 -17.05 22.28 62.34
CA ARG A 4 -15.90 21.38 62.61
C ARG A 4 -16.14 19.86 62.55
N SER A 5 -15.39 19.31 61.59
CA SER A 5 -14.77 17.99 61.38
C SER A 5 -13.97 17.48 62.63
N PRO A 6 -13.31 16.29 62.69
CA PRO A 6 -12.72 15.53 61.55
C PRO A 6 -12.51 13.97 61.67
N GLN A 7 -11.99 13.38 60.56
CA GLN A 7 -10.99 12.28 60.47
C GLN A 7 -11.38 10.84 60.91
N LEU A 8 -10.85 9.71 60.39
CA LEU A 8 -9.84 9.34 59.37
C LEU A 8 -9.99 7.82 59.03
N ASN A 9 -9.46 7.45 57.86
CA ASN A 9 -9.35 6.14 57.17
C ASN A 9 -9.00 4.86 57.97
N SER A 10 -9.43 3.68 57.48
CA SER A 10 -8.54 2.67 56.86
C SER A 10 -9.27 1.41 56.31
N GLU A 11 -9.07 1.19 55.01
CA GLU A 11 -8.90 -0.06 54.21
C GLU A 11 -9.88 -1.26 54.22
N GLY A 12 -10.26 -1.69 53.00
CA GLY A 12 -10.65 -3.08 52.67
C GLY A 12 -11.64 -3.25 51.50
N TYR A 13 -11.14 -3.44 50.27
CA TYR A 13 -11.90 -3.74 49.03
C TYR A 13 -12.49 -5.17 48.98
N VAL A 14 -13.70 -5.35 48.40
CA VAL A 14 -14.04 -6.26 47.26
C VAL A 14 -15.37 -5.80 46.64
N ARG A 15 -15.43 -5.76 45.29
CA ARG A 15 -16.60 -5.39 44.47
C ARG A 15 -17.38 -6.64 44.05
N PHE A 16 -18.72 -6.66 44.21
CA PHE A 16 -19.68 -6.92 43.11
C PHE A 16 -21.14 -6.76 43.59
N SER A 17 -21.88 -5.94 42.81
CA SER A 17 -23.34 -5.85 42.68
C SER A 17 -24.16 -5.52 43.93
N ASP A 18 -24.55 -4.24 44.04
CA ASP A 18 -25.58 -3.75 44.94
C ASP A 18 -26.97 -4.26 44.51
N ASP A 19 -27.57 -4.95 45.48
CA ASP A 19 -28.97 -5.01 45.89
C ASP A 19 -30.07 -4.41 44.99
N LEU A 20 -30.95 -5.34 44.58
CA LEU A 20 -32.37 -5.15 44.33
C LEU A 20 -33.13 -4.72 45.60
N LEU A 21 -33.99 -3.71 45.48
CA LEU A 21 -35.21 -3.53 46.29
C LEU A 21 -36.35 -3.18 45.30
N GLN A 22 -37.13 -4.17 44.85
CA GLN A 22 -38.45 -4.59 45.37
C GLN A 22 -39.55 -3.49 45.29
N VAL A 23 -40.51 -3.57 44.34
CA VAL A 23 -41.86 -4.22 44.41
C VAL A 23 -42.96 -3.15 44.65
N PRO A 24 -44.26 -3.25 44.22
CA PRO A 24 -44.91 -3.78 42.98
C PRO A 24 -46.24 -3.01 42.57
N ILE A 25 -47.06 -3.59 41.65
CA ILE A 25 -48.53 -3.37 41.43
C ILE A 25 -48.92 -2.06 40.68
N ALA A 26 -49.88 -1.91 39.74
CA ALA A 26 -50.94 -2.72 39.11
C ALA A 26 -51.39 -2.08 37.76
N LEU A 27 -51.89 -2.93 36.85
CA LEU A 27 -53.13 -2.83 36.03
C LEU A 27 -53.56 -1.52 35.30
N GLN A 28 -53.71 -1.66 33.97
CA GLN A 28 -54.99 -1.60 33.22
C GLN A 28 -55.25 -0.45 32.21
N ASP A 29 -55.50 -0.88 30.96
CA ASP A 29 -56.39 -0.40 29.89
C ASP A 29 -56.37 1.07 29.37
N ALA A 30 -56.54 1.13 28.04
CA ALA A 30 -56.67 2.25 27.10
C ALA A 30 -57.90 3.18 27.37
N PRO A 31 -58.33 4.18 26.52
CA PRO A 31 -57.94 4.50 25.14
C PRO A 31 -57.98 6.01 24.69
N THR A 32 -57.56 6.25 23.43
CA THR A 32 -58.07 7.23 22.42
C THR A 32 -58.05 8.76 22.66
N LEU A 33 -57.46 9.52 21.72
CA LEU A 33 -58.13 10.36 20.68
C LEU A 33 -57.07 11.02 19.76
N ASN A 34 -57.03 10.70 18.46
CA ASN A 34 -57.49 11.51 17.30
C ASN A 34 -56.78 12.88 17.16
N HIS A 35 -56.17 13.30 16.03
CA HIS A 35 -56.60 13.21 14.63
C HIS A 35 -55.41 13.47 13.66
N GLN A 36 -55.34 12.68 12.59
CA GLN A 36 -55.08 13.00 11.16
C GLN A 36 -54.06 14.11 10.82
N ILE A 37 -53.04 13.86 9.98
CA ILE A 37 -53.16 13.82 8.50
C ILE A 37 -52.06 12.91 7.87
N GLU A 38 -52.50 11.95 7.06
CA GLU A 38 -51.84 11.32 5.91
C GLU A 38 -52.93 11.21 4.80
N PRO A 39 -52.68 10.91 3.50
CA PRO A 39 -51.54 10.20 2.88
C PRO A 39 -50.99 10.88 1.59
N GLY A 40 -49.83 10.53 1.02
CA GLY A 40 -49.46 9.29 0.29
C GLY A 40 -48.92 9.70 -1.10
N GLY A 41 -48.02 9.01 -1.80
CA GLY A 41 -47.26 7.76 -1.61
C GLY A 41 -45.85 7.93 -2.23
N GLY A 42 -44.85 7.07 -2.03
CA GLY A 42 -44.85 5.60 -2.15
C GLY A 42 -44.45 5.23 -3.59
N GLY A 43 -43.42 4.46 -3.93
CA GLY A 43 -42.41 3.63 -3.24
C GLY A 43 -41.29 3.35 -4.27
N GLY A 44 -40.27 2.50 -4.11
CA GLY A 44 -39.79 1.49 -3.16
C GLY A 44 -38.50 0.90 -3.80
N GLY A 45 -37.66 0.10 -3.17
CA GLY A 45 -37.59 -0.48 -1.85
C GLY A 45 -36.22 -1.15 -1.68
N ASP A 46 -35.85 -1.51 -0.45
CA ASP A 46 -34.80 -2.49 -0.20
C ASP A 46 -35.11 -3.26 1.09
N HIS A 47 -34.97 -4.58 1.00
CA HIS A 47 -35.27 -5.56 2.04
C HIS A 47 -34.28 -5.46 3.21
N ASN A 48 -34.80 -5.40 4.43
CA ASN A 48 -34.03 -5.70 5.64
C ASN A 48 -34.71 -6.84 6.41
N GLN A 49 -33.97 -7.93 6.59
CA GLN A 49 -34.38 -9.13 7.31
C GLN A 49 -33.81 -9.05 8.73
N ASN A 50 -34.68 -9.31 9.71
CA ASN A 50 -34.41 -9.37 11.15
C ASN A 50 -33.27 -10.33 11.52
N ASP A 51 -32.47 -9.97 12.53
CA ASP A 51 -31.73 -10.96 13.32
C ASP A 51 -31.86 -10.65 14.83
N VAL A 52 -32.56 -11.58 15.49
CA VAL A 52 -32.81 -11.69 16.92
C VAL A 52 -31.66 -12.50 17.53
N ILE A 53 -30.97 -11.99 18.55
CA ILE A 53 -29.97 -12.77 19.29
C ILE A 53 -30.68 -13.50 20.43
N GLY A 54 -30.94 -14.79 20.22
CA GLY A 54 -31.33 -15.73 21.26
C GLY A 54 -30.09 -16.28 21.98
N SER A 55 -30.01 -16.08 23.29
CA SER A 55 -29.11 -16.81 24.19
C SER A 55 -29.91 -17.89 24.89
N ARG A 56 -29.58 -19.16 24.62
CA ARG A 56 -30.03 -20.30 25.42
C ARG A 56 -28.84 -21.00 26.05
N SER A 57 -28.99 -21.13 27.36
CA SER A 57 -28.17 -21.78 28.35
C SER A 57 -28.04 -23.29 28.16
N SER A 58 -27.07 -23.83 28.92
CA SER A 58 -27.03 -25.15 29.55
C SER A 58 -25.80 -25.93 29.12
N PHE A 59 -24.89 -26.21 30.06
CA PHE A 59 -24.80 -27.57 30.59
C PHE A 59 -23.88 -27.68 31.82
N TYR A 60 -24.43 -28.38 32.81
CA TYR A 60 -23.83 -29.02 33.99
C TYR A 60 -23.49 -28.16 35.22
N ASP A 61 -24.54 -27.95 36.02
CA ASP A 61 -24.54 -28.34 37.44
C ASP A 61 -23.83 -29.69 37.65
N HIS A 62 -22.90 -29.75 38.61
CA HIS A 62 -22.99 -30.72 39.71
C HIS A 62 -21.91 -30.51 40.79
N ALA A 63 -22.42 -30.53 42.03
CA ALA A 63 -21.78 -31.05 43.24
C ALA A 63 -20.75 -30.18 43.98
N HIS A 64 -21.26 -29.41 44.95
CA HIS A 64 -20.58 -29.16 46.22
C HIS A 64 -20.64 -30.40 47.12
N HIS A 65 -19.50 -30.82 47.68
CA HIS A 65 -19.27 -31.09 49.11
C HIS A 65 -17.99 -31.93 49.33
N ARG A 66 -17.01 -31.40 50.07
CA ARG A 66 -16.55 -31.95 51.38
C ARG A 66 -15.32 -31.21 51.93
N ASN A 67 -15.35 -31.07 53.25
CA ASN A 67 -14.32 -30.55 54.17
C ASN A 67 -13.07 -31.46 54.27
N GLY A 68 -11.97 -30.87 54.75
CA GLY A 68 -10.85 -31.57 55.40
C GLY A 68 -9.50 -30.95 55.03
N THR A 69 -9.00 -30.00 55.84
CA THR A 69 -7.77 -30.14 56.67
C THR A 69 -6.52 -30.57 55.89
N ASP A 70 -5.56 -29.64 55.76
CA ASP A 70 -4.23 -29.86 56.35
C ASP A 70 -3.46 -28.54 56.46
N VAL A 71 -2.86 -28.38 57.64
CA VAL A 71 -2.02 -27.29 58.10
C VAL A 71 -0.59 -27.59 57.67
N VAL A 72 0.07 -26.64 57.02
CA VAL A 72 1.54 -26.48 57.15
C VAL A 72 1.84 -24.99 57.29
N GLU A 73 2.29 -24.63 58.49
CA GLU A 73 2.87 -23.34 58.84
C GLU A 73 4.14 -23.05 58.03
N LEU A 74 4.26 -21.82 57.53
CA LEU A 74 5.54 -21.12 57.39
C LEU A 74 5.30 -19.65 57.77
N SER A 75 5.94 -19.24 58.85
CA SER A 75 5.90 -17.93 59.49
C SER A 75 6.62 -16.84 58.68
N PRO A 76 6.52 -15.55 59.06
CA PRO A 76 6.36 -14.43 58.15
C PRO A 76 7.67 -13.74 57.76
N SER A 77 7.76 -13.28 56.51
CA SER A 77 8.73 -12.26 56.11
C SER A 77 8.01 -11.08 55.44
N SER A 78 7.80 -10.05 56.26
CA SER A 78 7.73 -8.63 55.95
C SER A 78 7.88 -8.22 54.47
N GLY A 79 6.85 -7.54 53.94
CA GLY A 79 7.00 -6.66 52.77
C GLY A 79 6.08 -6.96 51.57
N GLN A 80 4.78 -7.18 51.78
CA GLN A 80 3.81 -7.27 50.67
C GLN A 80 2.54 -6.47 51.00
N GLY A 81 2.63 -5.15 50.83
CA GLY A 81 1.47 -4.26 50.85
C GLY A 81 1.24 -3.50 49.55
N GLN A 82 2.15 -3.59 48.57
CA GLN A 82 2.10 -2.80 47.33
C GLN A 82 1.91 -3.62 46.05
N THR A 83 1.88 -4.96 46.10
CA THR A 83 1.88 -5.77 44.87
C THR A 83 0.50 -6.06 44.28
N ASN A 84 -0.60 -5.87 45.03
CA ASN A 84 -1.94 -6.30 44.58
C ASN A 84 -2.69 -5.26 43.72
N ASP A 85 -2.40 -3.96 43.85
CA ASP A 85 -3.04 -2.92 43.03
C ASP A 85 -2.38 -2.70 41.66
N PHE A 86 -1.18 -3.26 41.42
CA PHE A 86 -0.45 -3.09 40.15
C PHE A 86 -0.96 -4.00 39.03
N LEU A 87 -1.40 -5.23 39.36
CA LEU A 87 -1.84 -6.23 38.38
C LEU A 87 -3.06 -5.80 37.55
N PRO A 88 -4.11 -5.15 38.12
CA PRO A 88 -5.26 -4.68 37.33
C PRO A 88 -4.91 -3.56 36.35
N TRP A 89 -4.04 -2.64 36.75
CA TRP A 89 -3.66 -1.50 35.90
C TRP A 89 -2.76 -1.90 34.74
N GLU A 90 -1.82 -2.81 34.95
CA GLU A 90 -0.97 -3.35 33.87
C GLU A 90 -1.82 -4.02 32.77
N MET A 91 -2.88 -4.76 33.15
CA MET A 91 -3.83 -5.33 32.19
C MET A 91 -4.62 -4.25 31.44
N ASN A 92 -5.10 -3.22 32.13
CA ASN A 92 -5.82 -2.11 31.49
C ASN A 92 -4.92 -1.34 30.51
N TYR A 93 -3.63 -1.14 30.84
CA TYR A 93 -2.68 -0.50 29.94
C TYR A 93 -2.44 -1.32 28.67
N HIS A 94 -2.32 -2.64 28.83
CA HIS A 94 -2.15 -3.54 27.70
C HIS A 94 -3.41 -3.58 26.82
N GLU A 95 -4.61 -3.68 27.41
CA GLU A 95 -5.88 -3.66 26.68
C GLU A 95 -6.09 -2.32 25.94
N ALA A 96 -5.83 -1.20 26.61
CA ALA A 96 -5.92 0.13 25.99
C ALA A 96 -4.91 0.30 24.84
N ALA A 97 -3.70 -0.27 24.96
CA ALA A 97 -2.72 -0.30 23.87
C ALA A 97 -3.23 -1.10 22.67
N ILE A 98 -3.85 -2.27 22.91
CA ILE A 98 -4.45 -3.10 21.86
C ILE A 98 -5.56 -2.32 21.12
N PHE A 99 -6.43 -1.59 21.81
CA PHE A 99 -7.44 -0.76 21.15
C PHE A 99 -6.82 0.29 20.21
N LEU A 100 -5.74 0.95 20.62
CA LEU A 100 -5.02 1.90 19.77
C LEU A 100 -4.34 1.21 18.58
N GLU A 101 -3.79 0.02 18.76
CA GLU A 101 -3.22 -0.79 17.67
C GLU A 101 -4.30 -1.21 16.66
N GLU A 102 -5.43 -1.75 17.13
CA GLU A 102 -6.59 -2.10 16.29
C GLU A 102 -7.10 -0.87 15.53
N GLY A 103 -7.13 0.29 16.20
CA GLY A 103 -7.44 1.59 15.62
C GLY A 103 -6.49 2.00 14.50
N ALA A 104 -5.18 1.88 14.72
CA ALA A 104 -4.13 2.17 13.73
C ALA A 104 -4.16 1.19 12.55
N ASN A 105 -4.42 -0.09 12.83
CA ASN A 105 -4.41 -1.18 11.86
C ASN A 105 -5.70 -1.26 11.03
N ASN A 106 -6.76 -0.58 11.46
CA ASN A 106 -8.11 -0.65 10.92
C ASN A 106 -8.68 -2.08 11.03
N ASP A 107 -8.51 -2.66 12.20
CA ASP A 107 -9.13 -3.94 12.59
C ASP A 107 -10.42 -3.67 13.36
N LYS A 108 -11.42 -4.53 13.20
CA LYS A 108 -12.73 -4.33 13.85
C LYS A 108 -12.64 -4.67 15.33
N PHE A 109 -13.31 -3.87 16.16
CA PHE A 109 -13.38 -4.11 17.61
C PHE A 109 -14.23 -5.34 18.00
N ASP A 110 -15.00 -5.91 17.07
CA ASP A 110 -15.82 -7.12 17.32
C ASP A 110 -14.97 -8.36 17.70
N SER A 111 -13.69 -8.39 17.28
CA SER A 111 -12.74 -9.47 17.54
C SER A 111 -11.74 -9.17 18.66
N HIS A 112 -12.02 -8.13 19.46
CA HIS A 112 -11.13 -7.71 20.54
C HIS A 112 -10.93 -8.84 21.59
N PRO A 113 -9.70 -9.11 22.04
CA PRO A 113 -9.42 -10.17 23.00
C PRO A 113 -9.85 -9.80 24.43
N GLY A 114 -11.15 -9.89 24.73
CA GLY A 114 -11.69 -9.57 26.07
C GLY A 114 -11.40 -10.60 27.17
N HIS A 115 -10.79 -11.75 26.84
CA HIS A 115 -10.45 -12.79 27.81
C HIS A 115 -8.93 -13.06 27.84
N PRO A 116 -8.31 -13.24 29.02
CA PRO A 116 -6.87 -13.51 29.16
C PRO A 116 -6.38 -14.72 28.35
N GLY A 117 -7.22 -15.73 28.14
CA GLY A 117 -6.88 -16.92 27.35
C GLY A 117 -6.75 -16.66 25.83
N ALA A 118 -7.32 -15.58 25.32
CA ALA A 118 -7.22 -15.18 23.91
C ALA A 118 -6.01 -14.29 23.63
N LEU A 119 -5.49 -13.59 24.65
CA LEU A 119 -4.38 -12.65 24.53
C LEU A 119 -3.09 -13.28 23.95
N PRO A 120 -2.62 -14.46 24.39
CA PRO A 120 -1.43 -15.08 23.80
C PRO A 120 -1.58 -15.39 22.31
N ALA A 121 -2.79 -15.80 21.88
CA ALA A 121 -3.06 -16.05 20.47
C ALA A 121 -3.08 -14.75 19.66
N TYR A 122 -3.66 -13.68 20.22
CA TYR A 122 -3.62 -12.35 19.62
C TYR A 122 -2.18 -11.87 19.42
N LEU A 123 -1.36 -11.89 20.48
CA LEU A 123 0.03 -11.43 20.44
C LEU A 123 0.90 -12.24 19.47
N LEU A 124 0.67 -13.55 19.38
CA LEU A 124 1.39 -14.42 18.45
C LEU A 124 1.05 -14.10 16.99
N VAL A 125 -0.24 -13.87 16.68
CA VAL A 125 -0.70 -13.52 15.32
C VAL A 125 -0.25 -12.12 14.91
N HIS A 126 -0.11 -11.20 15.87
CA HIS A 126 0.30 -9.81 15.59
C HIS A 126 1.82 -9.59 15.62
N ASN A 127 2.61 -10.66 15.72
CA ASN A 127 4.06 -10.59 15.68
C ASN A 127 4.60 -10.42 14.25
N ASP A 128 5.67 -9.65 14.08
CA ASP A 128 6.36 -9.44 12.80
C ASP A 128 6.85 -10.75 12.18
N TRP A 129 7.24 -11.73 13.01
CA TRP A 129 7.66 -13.04 12.51
C TRP A 129 6.51 -13.80 11.83
N TYR A 130 5.29 -13.73 12.39
CA TYR A 130 4.10 -14.31 11.77
C TYR A 130 3.81 -13.63 10.43
N TYR A 131 3.89 -12.29 10.37
CA TYR A 131 3.70 -11.55 9.11
C TYR A 131 4.77 -11.87 8.06
N GLY A 132 6.02 -12.05 8.48
CA GLY A 132 7.12 -12.45 7.61
C GLY A 132 6.95 -13.84 7.04
N LEU A 133 6.47 -14.79 7.84
CA LEU A 133 6.24 -16.17 7.45
C LEU A 133 5.09 -16.31 6.44
N ASP A 134 3.97 -15.62 6.64
CA ASP A 134 2.82 -15.60 5.70
C ASP A 134 3.24 -15.01 4.34
N LEU A 135 4.03 -13.92 4.37
CA LEU A 135 4.56 -13.30 3.15
C LEU A 135 5.55 -14.20 2.41
N ALA A 136 6.51 -14.80 3.12
CA ALA A 136 7.51 -15.67 2.54
C ALA A 136 6.86 -16.91 1.91
N THR A 137 5.94 -17.56 2.63
CA THR A 137 5.22 -18.75 2.15
C THR A 137 4.36 -18.43 0.92
N SER A 138 3.68 -17.28 0.93
CA SER A 138 2.92 -16.81 -0.23
C SER A 138 3.83 -16.53 -1.45
N LEU A 139 5.00 -15.92 -1.26
CA LEU A 139 5.97 -15.68 -2.34
C LEU A 139 6.55 -16.98 -2.91
N ILE A 140 6.82 -17.96 -2.06
CA ILE A 140 7.26 -19.31 -2.49
C ILE A 140 6.17 -19.94 -3.37
N LEU A 141 4.91 -19.90 -2.94
CA LEU A 141 3.79 -20.48 -3.68
C LEU A 141 3.60 -19.83 -5.07
N LEU A 142 3.76 -18.51 -5.17
CA LEU A 142 3.69 -17.80 -6.45
C LEU A 142 4.89 -18.13 -7.35
N SER A 143 6.10 -18.15 -6.79
CA SER A 143 7.33 -18.39 -7.57
C SER A 143 7.44 -19.82 -8.11
N LEU A 144 6.75 -20.78 -7.48
CA LEU A 144 6.68 -22.17 -7.95
C LEU A 144 6.16 -22.29 -9.40
N ALA A 145 5.34 -21.34 -9.85
CA ALA A 145 4.86 -21.28 -11.25
C ALA A 145 6.00 -21.09 -12.28
N LEU A 146 7.21 -20.68 -11.87
CA LEU A 146 8.38 -20.63 -12.76
C LEU A 146 8.97 -22.02 -13.05
N GLY A 147 8.82 -22.96 -12.11
CA GLY A 147 9.39 -24.31 -12.17
C GLY A 147 8.39 -25.42 -12.48
N GLU A 148 7.10 -25.13 -12.38
CA GLU A 148 6.00 -26.01 -12.79
C GLU A 148 5.80 -26.00 -14.31
N GLU A 149 5.38 -27.11 -14.89
CA GLU A 149 5.03 -27.15 -16.31
C GLU A 149 3.80 -26.25 -16.61
N PRO A 150 3.88 -25.36 -17.63
CA PRO A 150 5.01 -25.13 -18.55
C PRO A 150 6.12 -24.24 -17.94
N ALA A 151 7.30 -24.84 -17.72
CA ALA A 151 8.36 -24.26 -16.90
C ALA A 151 9.36 -23.43 -17.71
N VAL A 152 10.01 -22.47 -17.04
CA VAL A 152 11.22 -21.84 -17.57
C VAL A 152 12.33 -22.90 -17.60
N ARG A 153 13.01 -23.06 -18.75
CA ARG A 153 13.99 -24.14 -18.97
C ARG A 153 15.07 -24.23 -17.89
N ALA A 154 15.50 -23.08 -17.33
CA ALA A 154 16.51 -23.02 -16.28
C ALA A 154 16.02 -23.49 -14.90
N PHE A 155 14.71 -23.45 -14.65
CA PHE A 155 14.10 -23.71 -13.34
C PHE A 155 13.16 -24.92 -13.32
N ARG A 156 13.21 -25.79 -14.34
CA ARG A 156 12.30 -26.95 -14.44
C ARG A 156 12.50 -27.88 -13.24
N LEU A 157 11.43 -28.08 -12.47
CA LEU A 157 11.41 -28.98 -11.31
C LEU A 157 10.69 -30.29 -11.65
N PRO A 158 11.13 -31.44 -11.10
CA PRO A 158 10.37 -32.69 -11.18
C PRO A 158 9.01 -32.56 -10.50
N VAL A 159 8.01 -33.33 -10.98
CA VAL A 159 6.62 -33.26 -10.49
C VAL A 159 6.52 -33.46 -8.99
N ALA A 160 7.19 -34.50 -8.47
CA ALA A 160 7.23 -34.77 -7.03
C ALA A 160 7.81 -33.61 -6.21
N VAL A 161 8.83 -32.91 -6.72
CA VAL A 161 9.51 -31.83 -5.98
C VAL A 161 8.61 -30.60 -5.89
N HIS A 162 8.05 -30.14 -7.01
CA HIS A 162 7.20 -28.94 -6.94
C HIS A 162 5.90 -29.22 -6.16
N SER A 163 5.30 -30.41 -6.31
CA SER A 163 4.07 -30.77 -5.58
C SER A 163 4.28 -30.91 -4.07
N THR A 164 5.45 -31.38 -3.62
CA THR A 164 5.77 -31.43 -2.19
C THR A 164 6.01 -30.05 -1.60
N ILE A 165 6.69 -29.16 -2.33
CA ILE A 165 6.85 -27.75 -1.92
C ILE A 165 5.49 -27.05 -1.86
N GLU A 166 4.60 -27.29 -2.82
CA GLU A 166 3.25 -26.74 -2.83
C GLU A 166 2.43 -27.20 -1.62
N LEU A 167 2.43 -28.51 -1.32
CA LEU A 167 1.72 -29.05 -0.15
C LEU A 167 2.29 -28.51 1.16
N LEU A 168 3.61 -28.36 1.28
CA LEU A 168 4.25 -27.80 2.46
C LEU A 168 3.86 -26.32 2.65
N ALA A 169 3.88 -25.53 1.58
CA ALA A 169 3.45 -24.13 1.63
C ALA A 169 1.97 -23.99 2.01
N LEU A 170 1.09 -24.81 1.43
CA LEU A 170 -0.34 -24.82 1.76
C LEU A 170 -0.59 -25.29 3.20
N LEU A 171 0.19 -26.26 3.71
CA LEU A 171 0.10 -26.70 5.09
C LEU A 171 0.47 -25.58 6.08
N VAL A 172 1.54 -24.84 5.78
CA VAL A 172 1.97 -23.68 6.59
C VAL A 172 0.88 -22.61 6.63
N ILE A 173 0.31 -22.23 5.48
CA ILE A 173 -0.81 -21.28 5.41
C ILE A 173 -2.05 -21.82 6.17
N GLY A 174 -2.28 -23.14 6.13
CA GLY A 174 -3.30 -23.81 6.92
C GLY A 174 -3.09 -23.63 8.43
N VAL A 175 -1.88 -23.86 8.92
CA VAL A 175 -1.51 -23.69 10.34
C VAL A 175 -1.70 -22.23 10.78
N GLU A 176 -1.25 -21.27 9.99
CA GLU A 176 -1.47 -19.84 10.24
C GLU A 176 -2.97 -19.51 10.36
N LEU A 177 -3.79 -20.04 9.45
CA LEU A 177 -5.24 -19.85 9.50
C LEU A 177 -5.85 -20.44 10.78
N THR A 178 -5.37 -21.60 11.25
CA THR A 178 -5.84 -22.20 12.50
C THR A 178 -5.47 -21.37 13.74
N LEU A 179 -4.28 -20.74 13.75
CA LEU A 179 -3.88 -19.83 14.83
C LEU A 179 -4.78 -18.60 14.86
N LYS A 180 -5.10 -18.04 13.70
CA LYS A 180 -6.02 -16.92 13.57
C LYS A 180 -7.45 -17.29 13.99
N LEU A 181 -7.89 -18.50 13.68
CA LEU A 181 -9.18 -19.05 14.10
C LEU A 181 -9.30 -19.21 15.62
N ARG A 182 -8.20 -19.57 16.29
CA ARG A 182 -8.15 -19.68 17.76
C ARG A 182 -8.42 -18.34 18.47
N TRP A 183 -7.98 -17.23 17.89
CA TRP A 183 -8.24 -15.89 18.42
C TRP A 183 -9.65 -15.38 18.05
N ILE A 184 -10.02 -15.41 16.76
CA ILE A 184 -11.26 -14.78 16.27
C ILE A 184 -12.53 -15.61 16.58
N GLY A 185 -12.38 -16.94 16.66
CA GLY A 185 -13.49 -17.87 16.82
C GLY A 185 -14.22 -18.22 15.51
N TRP A 186 -14.85 -19.40 15.49
CA TRP A 186 -15.48 -19.97 14.29
C TRP A 186 -16.65 -19.13 13.75
N GLY A 187 -17.53 -18.65 14.62
CA GLY A 187 -18.72 -17.89 14.19
C GLY A 187 -18.37 -16.57 13.48
N SER A 188 -17.29 -15.90 13.90
CA SER A 188 -16.84 -14.65 13.29
C SER A 188 -16.05 -14.89 11.99
N VAL A 189 -15.21 -15.93 11.95
CA VAL A 189 -14.47 -16.30 10.72
C VAL A 189 -15.41 -16.70 9.57
N LEU A 190 -16.47 -17.47 9.84
CA LEU A 190 -17.43 -17.88 8.81
C LEU A 190 -18.22 -16.70 8.22
N LYS A 191 -18.48 -15.65 9.02
CA LYS A 191 -19.11 -14.41 8.55
C LYS A 191 -18.16 -13.55 7.71
N HIS A 192 -16.84 -13.70 7.87
CA HIS A 192 -15.85 -12.88 7.20
C HIS A 192 -15.53 -13.40 5.78
N LYS A 193 -16.23 -12.85 4.77
CA LYS A 193 -16.16 -13.23 3.33
C LYS A 193 -14.73 -13.49 2.80
N ARG A 194 -13.75 -12.66 3.17
CA ARG A 194 -12.35 -12.80 2.70
C ARG A 194 -11.68 -14.06 3.25
N THR A 195 -11.85 -14.33 4.53
CA THR A 195 -11.24 -15.49 5.18
C THR A 195 -11.89 -16.77 4.68
N MET A 196 -13.20 -16.73 4.43
CA MET A 196 -13.93 -17.83 3.77
C MET A 196 -13.42 -18.13 2.36
N LEU A 197 -13.20 -17.10 1.55
CA LEU A 197 -12.62 -17.29 0.21
C LEU A 197 -11.21 -17.91 0.30
N LYS A 198 -10.35 -17.43 1.21
CA LYS A 198 -9.01 -18.00 1.46
C LYS A 198 -9.09 -19.47 1.89
N CYS A 199 -10.02 -19.82 2.77
CA CYS A 199 -10.24 -21.19 3.23
C CYS A 199 -10.71 -22.12 2.09
N LEU A 200 -11.66 -21.65 1.27
CA LEU A 200 -12.16 -22.40 0.12
C LEU A 200 -11.04 -22.65 -0.91
N THR A 201 -10.27 -21.61 -1.26
CA THR A 201 -9.15 -21.74 -2.20
C THR A 201 -8.06 -22.66 -1.64
N LEU A 202 -7.75 -22.56 -0.34
CA LEU A 202 -6.78 -23.44 0.32
C LEU A 202 -7.20 -24.91 0.19
N ALA A 203 -8.47 -25.22 0.48
CA ALA A 203 -8.99 -26.58 0.42
C ALA A 203 -8.93 -27.15 -1.01
N VAL A 204 -9.39 -26.39 -2.01
CA VAL A 204 -9.34 -26.82 -3.42
C VAL A 204 -7.90 -27.07 -3.88
N MET A 205 -6.98 -26.16 -3.55
CA MET A 205 -5.58 -26.27 -3.98
C MET A 205 -4.84 -27.39 -3.26
N PHE A 206 -5.15 -27.64 -1.98
CA PHE A 206 -4.56 -28.76 -1.23
C PHE A 206 -4.99 -30.11 -1.82
N ILE A 207 -6.27 -30.26 -2.14
CA ILE A 207 -6.81 -31.47 -2.78
C ILE A 207 -6.13 -31.68 -4.14
N GLU A 208 -6.04 -30.63 -4.96
CA GLU A 208 -5.42 -30.71 -6.27
C GLU A 208 -3.93 -31.05 -6.19
N ALA A 209 -3.17 -30.39 -5.31
CA ALA A 209 -1.75 -30.66 -5.12
C ALA A 209 -1.50 -32.11 -4.67
N PHE A 210 -2.36 -32.64 -3.80
CA PHE A 210 -2.34 -34.04 -3.38
C PHE A 210 -2.62 -34.99 -4.56
N ILE A 211 -3.63 -34.69 -5.38
CA ILE A 211 -3.96 -35.48 -6.58
C ILE A 211 -2.79 -35.50 -7.58
N VAL A 212 -2.13 -34.36 -7.81
CA VAL A 212 -0.94 -34.28 -8.69
C VAL A 212 0.20 -35.12 -8.14
N LEU A 213 0.44 -35.07 -6.83
CA LEU A 213 1.47 -35.88 -6.17
C LEU A 213 1.20 -37.38 -6.33
N VAL A 214 -0.05 -37.83 -6.18
CA VAL A 214 -0.40 -39.25 -6.34
C VAL A 214 -0.31 -39.69 -7.79
N ARG A 215 -0.79 -38.87 -8.73
CA ARG A 215 -0.80 -39.22 -10.17
C ARG A 215 0.56 -39.10 -10.85
N GLN A 216 1.50 -38.34 -10.28
CA GLN A 216 2.80 -38.02 -10.87
C GLN A 216 2.70 -37.38 -12.27
N SER A 217 1.55 -36.80 -12.61
CA SER A 217 1.26 -36.16 -13.89
C SER A 217 0.49 -34.87 -13.66
N SER A 218 0.93 -33.78 -14.29
CA SER A 218 0.18 -32.51 -14.31
C SER A 218 -1.06 -32.63 -15.19
N HIS A 219 -2.21 -32.22 -14.67
CA HIS A 219 -3.43 -32.05 -15.46
C HIS A 219 -3.62 -30.55 -15.79
N PHE A 220 -4.79 -30.16 -16.30
CA PHE A 220 -5.11 -28.75 -16.53
C PHE A 220 -5.32 -28.02 -15.19
N ARG A 221 -4.41 -27.11 -14.81
CA ARG A 221 -4.33 -26.54 -13.45
C ARG A 221 -4.64 -25.04 -13.39
N VAL A 222 -5.85 -24.66 -13.79
CA VAL A 222 -6.29 -23.25 -13.77
C VAL A 222 -6.41 -22.66 -12.37
N THR A 223 -6.60 -23.49 -11.34
CA THR A 223 -6.69 -23.04 -9.93
C THR A 223 -5.43 -22.30 -9.47
N ARG A 224 -4.27 -22.55 -10.09
CA ARG A 224 -3.01 -21.82 -9.88
C ARG A 224 -3.20 -20.30 -10.02
N SER A 225 -4.10 -19.86 -10.91
CA SER A 225 -4.41 -18.45 -11.14
C SER A 225 -4.95 -17.74 -9.88
N LEU A 226 -5.48 -18.50 -8.90
CA LEU A 226 -6.01 -17.99 -7.64
C LEU A 226 -4.94 -17.83 -6.53
N ARG A 227 -3.71 -18.36 -6.70
CA ARG A 227 -2.61 -18.21 -5.71
C ARG A 227 -2.36 -16.77 -5.23
N PRO A 228 -2.50 -15.72 -6.07
CA PRO A 228 -2.33 -14.35 -5.61
C PRO A 228 -3.27 -13.92 -4.47
N ILE A 229 -4.34 -14.67 -4.17
CA ILE A 229 -5.18 -14.40 -3.02
C ILE A 229 -4.41 -14.47 -1.69
N PHE A 230 -3.44 -15.39 -1.58
CA PHE A 230 -2.66 -15.59 -0.36
C PHE A 230 -1.76 -14.38 -0.09
N ILE A 231 -1.04 -13.91 -1.12
CA ILE A 231 -0.17 -12.73 -1.01
C ILE A 231 -0.97 -11.44 -0.75
N VAL A 232 -2.17 -11.29 -1.34
CA VAL A 232 -3.04 -10.12 -1.12
C VAL A 232 -3.63 -10.08 0.29
N ASP A 233 -3.80 -11.23 0.97
CA ASP A 233 -4.31 -11.27 2.34
C ASP A 233 -3.25 -10.92 3.40
N THR A 234 -1.96 -10.97 3.04
CA THR A 234 -0.84 -10.66 3.95
C THR A 234 -0.92 -9.24 4.54
N ARG A 235 -0.31 -9.07 5.72
CA ARG A 235 -0.27 -7.77 6.42
C ARG A 235 0.55 -6.72 5.66
N TYR A 236 1.75 -7.07 5.19
CA TYR A 236 2.66 -6.15 4.50
C TYR A 236 2.08 -5.57 3.21
N LEU A 237 1.24 -6.35 2.49
CA LEU A 237 0.58 -5.91 1.27
C LEU A 237 -0.85 -5.40 1.50
N GLY A 238 -1.14 -4.93 2.72
CA GLY A 238 -2.40 -4.26 3.04
C GLY A 238 -2.73 -3.07 2.14
N GLY A 239 -1.71 -2.37 1.61
CA GLY A 239 -1.87 -1.33 0.60
C GLY A 239 -2.43 -1.86 -0.73
N VAL A 240 -1.89 -2.97 -1.25
CA VAL A 240 -2.35 -3.66 -2.46
C VAL A 240 -3.80 -4.11 -2.29
N ARG A 241 -4.11 -4.76 -1.16
CA ARG A 241 -5.47 -5.18 -0.83
C ARG A 241 -6.48 -4.03 -0.81
N ARG A 242 -6.09 -2.90 -0.21
CA ARG A 242 -6.91 -1.68 -0.20
C ARG A 242 -7.14 -1.17 -1.62
N PHE A 243 -6.12 -1.19 -2.46
CA PHE A 243 -6.19 -0.75 -3.86
C PHE A 243 -7.10 -1.67 -4.70
N ILE A 244 -6.98 -3.00 -4.59
CA ILE A 244 -7.86 -3.97 -5.26
C ILE A 244 -9.31 -3.74 -4.87
N ARG A 245 -9.60 -3.57 -3.57
CA ARG A 245 -10.95 -3.28 -3.09
C ARG A 245 -11.52 -2.01 -3.73
N GLN A 246 -10.69 -0.97 -3.88
CA GLN A 246 -11.11 0.28 -4.50
C GLN A 246 -11.45 0.09 -5.98
N ILE A 247 -10.66 -0.70 -6.71
CA ILE A 247 -10.96 -1.05 -8.11
C ILE A 247 -12.34 -1.71 -8.20
N PHE A 248 -12.61 -2.74 -7.38
CA PHE A 248 -13.90 -3.41 -7.38
C PHE A 248 -15.07 -2.49 -6.97
N GLN A 249 -14.82 -1.52 -6.08
CA GLN A 249 -15.83 -0.54 -5.68
C GLN A 249 -16.11 0.51 -6.76
N SER A 250 -15.13 0.81 -7.62
CA SER A 250 -15.31 1.70 -8.77
C SER A 250 -15.89 1.01 -10.01
N LEU A 251 -15.94 -0.33 -10.06
CA LEU A 251 -16.42 -1.07 -11.23
C LEU A 251 -17.87 -0.78 -11.64
N PRO A 252 -18.86 -0.67 -10.72
CA PRO A 252 -20.27 -0.49 -11.13
C PRO A 252 -20.52 0.68 -12.10
N PRO A 253 -20.13 1.94 -11.79
CA PRO A 253 -20.33 3.06 -12.73
C PRO A 253 -19.51 2.92 -14.02
N ILE A 254 -18.40 2.18 -13.98
CA ILE A 254 -17.59 1.90 -15.16
C ILE A 254 -18.30 0.90 -16.08
N PHE A 255 -18.98 -0.11 -15.52
CA PHE A 255 -19.77 -1.05 -16.31
C PHE A 255 -20.91 -0.36 -17.06
N ASP A 256 -21.57 0.62 -16.45
CA ASP A 256 -22.61 1.42 -17.11
C ASP A 256 -22.04 2.17 -18.34
N MET A 257 -20.87 2.77 -18.19
CA MET A 257 -20.19 3.46 -19.29
C MET A 257 -19.66 2.50 -20.37
N LEU A 258 -19.12 1.34 -19.97
CA LEU A 258 -18.69 0.30 -20.90
C LEU A 258 -19.87 -0.23 -21.71
N LEU A 259 -21.04 -0.45 -21.08
CA LEU A 259 -22.26 -0.86 -21.76
C LEU A 259 -22.67 0.15 -22.83
N LEU A 260 -22.61 1.45 -22.52
CA LEU A 260 -22.86 2.52 -23.49
C LEU A 260 -21.87 2.47 -24.66
N ILE A 261 -20.57 2.29 -24.39
CA ILE A 261 -19.55 2.16 -25.44
C ILE A 261 -19.82 0.93 -26.32
N PHE A 262 -20.10 -0.23 -25.71
CA PHE A 262 -20.41 -1.46 -26.43
C PHE A 262 -21.66 -1.33 -27.30
N PHE A 263 -22.66 -0.57 -26.84
CA PHE A 263 -23.85 -0.24 -27.62
C PHE A 263 -23.49 0.54 -28.89
N PHE A 264 -22.70 1.61 -28.78
CA PHE A 264 -22.25 2.38 -29.95
C PHE A 264 -21.32 1.58 -30.88
N VAL A 265 -20.39 0.79 -30.33
CA VAL A 265 -19.55 -0.11 -31.12
C VAL A 265 -20.40 -1.10 -31.91
N SER A 266 -21.46 -1.65 -31.31
CA SER A 266 -22.37 -2.58 -31.98
C SER A 266 -23.17 -1.90 -33.10
N ILE A 267 -23.68 -0.68 -32.88
CA ILE A 267 -24.37 0.10 -33.92
C ILE A 267 -23.44 0.33 -35.12
N TYR A 268 -22.23 0.80 -34.86
CA TYR A 268 -21.25 1.07 -35.90
C TYR A 268 -20.75 -0.20 -36.60
N ALA A 269 -20.66 -1.32 -35.89
CA ALA A 269 -20.32 -2.61 -36.50
C ALA A 269 -21.42 -3.10 -37.46
N ILE A 270 -22.69 -2.96 -37.07
CA ILE A 270 -23.84 -3.28 -37.94
C ILE A 270 -23.85 -2.36 -39.17
N LEU A 271 -23.68 -1.05 -38.96
CA LEU A 271 -23.64 -0.07 -40.04
C LEU A 271 -22.48 -0.33 -41.00
N GLY A 272 -21.27 -0.56 -40.47
CA GLY A 272 -20.08 -0.88 -41.25
C GLY A 272 -20.23 -2.16 -42.07
N PHE A 273 -20.84 -3.20 -41.49
CA PHE A 273 -21.17 -4.43 -42.22
C PHE A 273 -22.06 -4.15 -43.43
N PHE A 274 -23.17 -3.41 -43.26
CA PHE A 274 -24.07 -3.14 -44.38
C PHE A 274 -23.47 -2.21 -45.45
N ILE A 275 -22.58 -1.29 -45.09
CA ILE A 275 -21.95 -0.37 -46.05
C ILE A 275 -20.79 -1.05 -46.80
N PHE A 276 -19.93 -1.81 -46.11
CA PHE A 276 -18.64 -2.25 -46.63
C PHE A 276 -18.56 -3.75 -46.99
N SER A 277 -19.48 -4.60 -46.56
CA SER A 277 -19.44 -6.05 -46.84
C SER A 277 -19.49 -6.41 -48.34
N SER A 278 -19.97 -5.49 -49.18
CA SER A 278 -20.01 -5.69 -50.64
C SER A 278 -18.63 -5.67 -51.29
N ASN A 279 -17.60 -5.14 -50.62
CA ASN A 279 -16.25 -5.05 -51.15
C ASN A 279 -15.44 -6.34 -50.86
N PRO A 280 -15.09 -7.15 -51.88
CA PRO A 280 -14.33 -8.40 -51.65
C PRO A 280 -12.89 -8.15 -51.18
N ASN A 281 -12.35 -6.95 -51.38
CA ASN A 281 -11.00 -6.60 -50.92
C ASN A 281 -10.96 -6.19 -49.44
N ASP A 282 -12.12 -6.02 -48.79
CA ASP A 282 -12.21 -5.63 -47.38
C ASP A 282 -12.44 -6.85 -46.49
N THR A 283 -11.38 -7.27 -45.80
CA THR A 283 -11.45 -8.39 -44.84
C THR A 283 -11.97 -7.98 -43.46
N HIS A 284 -12.09 -6.67 -43.18
CA HIS A 284 -12.47 -6.17 -41.87
C HIS A 284 -13.98 -6.24 -41.61
N PHE A 285 -14.79 -6.05 -42.65
CA PHE A 285 -16.26 -6.01 -42.57
C PHE A 285 -16.95 -7.20 -43.25
N ALA A 286 -16.23 -8.32 -43.42
CA ALA A 286 -16.73 -9.50 -44.12
C ALA A 286 -17.89 -10.20 -43.39
N THR A 287 -17.84 -10.26 -42.05
CA THR A 287 -18.90 -10.82 -41.21
C THR A 287 -19.30 -9.83 -40.12
N LEU A 288 -20.50 -9.98 -39.56
CA LEU A 288 -20.95 -9.12 -38.45
C LEU A 288 -19.99 -9.19 -37.24
N PHE A 289 -19.45 -10.37 -36.95
CA PHE A 289 -18.51 -10.55 -35.85
C PHE A 289 -17.14 -9.92 -36.14
N ASP A 290 -16.63 -10.03 -37.37
CA ASP A 290 -15.39 -9.36 -37.78
C ASP A 290 -15.55 -7.84 -37.82
N SER A 291 -16.72 -7.33 -38.23
CA SER A 291 -17.06 -5.91 -38.12
C SER A 291 -17.03 -5.45 -36.66
N PHE A 292 -17.61 -6.21 -35.73
CA PHE A 292 -17.58 -5.88 -34.31
C PHE A 292 -16.16 -5.86 -33.77
N VAL A 293 -15.35 -6.87 -34.08
CA VAL A 293 -13.94 -6.94 -33.65
C VAL A 293 -13.13 -5.79 -34.26
N SER A 294 -13.31 -5.48 -35.55
CA SER A 294 -12.62 -4.40 -36.23
C SER A 294 -12.96 -3.03 -35.64
N MET A 295 -14.24 -2.78 -35.32
CA MET A 295 -14.67 -1.54 -34.65
C MET A 295 -14.20 -1.49 -33.19
N PHE A 296 -14.14 -2.62 -32.50
CA PHE A 296 -13.58 -2.70 -31.15
C PHE A 296 -12.06 -2.44 -31.15
N VAL A 297 -11.31 -2.95 -32.13
CA VAL A 297 -9.89 -2.62 -32.27
C VAL A 297 -9.72 -1.14 -32.65
N LEU A 298 -10.60 -0.59 -33.49
CA LEU A 298 -10.58 0.83 -33.86
C LEU A 298 -10.87 1.75 -32.67
N LEU A 299 -11.68 1.34 -31.69
CA LEU A 299 -11.87 2.06 -30.43
C LEU A 299 -10.52 2.36 -29.75
N THR A 300 -9.58 1.42 -29.87
CA THR A 300 -8.23 1.52 -29.30
C THR A 300 -7.23 2.24 -30.22
N THR A 301 -7.65 2.62 -31.43
CA THR A 301 -6.84 3.20 -32.51
C THR A 301 -5.69 2.31 -33.01
N ALA A 302 -5.64 1.03 -32.62
CA ALA A 302 -4.51 0.15 -32.94
C ALA A 302 -4.43 -0.27 -34.42
N ASN A 303 -5.55 -0.23 -35.16
CA ASN A 303 -5.63 -0.60 -36.58
C ASN A 303 -5.97 0.59 -37.50
N PHE A 304 -5.82 1.83 -37.01
CA PHE A 304 -5.95 3.03 -37.83
C PHE A 304 -4.57 3.43 -38.36
N PRO A 305 -4.39 3.69 -39.68
CA PRO A 305 -5.43 3.92 -40.71
C PRO A 305 -5.92 2.65 -41.44
N ASP A 306 -5.29 1.49 -41.22
CA ASP A 306 -5.43 0.30 -42.06
C ASP A 306 -6.89 -0.17 -42.27
N VAL A 307 -7.71 -0.17 -41.22
CA VAL A 307 -9.13 -0.58 -41.29
C VAL A 307 -9.98 0.29 -42.22
N MET A 308 -9.57 1.53 -42.45
CA MET A 308 -10.29 2.49 -43.31
C MET A 308 -9.84 2.40 -44.77
N MET A 309 -8.60 1.99 -45.04
CA MET A 309 -7.97 2.14 -46.35
C MET A 309 -8.72 1.44 -47.50
N PRO A 310 -9.22 0.20 -47.35
CA PRO A 310 -10.01 -0.45 -48.41
C PRO A 310 -11.26 0.37 -48.78
N ALA A 311 -12.02 0.81 -47.79
CA ALA A 311 -13.21 1.64 -48.00
C ALA A 311 -12.87 3.03 -48.57
N TYR A 312 -11.77 3.64 -48.11
CA TYR A 312 -11.32 4.96 -48.57
C TYR A 312 -10.87 4.96 -50.03
N SER A 313 -10.27 3.85 -50.47
CA SER A 313 -9.84 3.66 -51.86
C SER A 313 -11.01 3.65 -52.85
N LEU A 314 -12.18 3.18 -52.42
CA LEU A 314 -13.41 3.18 -53.22
C LEU A 314 -14.04 4.56 -53.29
N SER A 315 -14.16 5.23 -52.15
CA SER A 315 -14.72 6.58 -52.07
C SER A 315 -14.11 7.33 -50.89
N LYS A 316 -13.61 8.53 -51.16
CA LYS A 316 -13.04 9.42 -50.13
C LYS A 316 -14.09 9.77 -49.05
N TRP A 317 -15.37 9.78 -49.40
CA TRP A 317 -16.47 10.04 -48.46
C TRP A 317 -16.65 8.96 -47.39
N ASN A 318 -16.16 7.74 -47.62
CA ASN A 318 -16.19 6.66 -46.63
C ASN A 318 -15.34 6.99 -45.38
N SER A 319 -14.40 7.93 -45.47
CA SER A 319 -13.66 8.44 -44.30
C SER A 319 -14.56 9.06 -43.23
N LEU A 320 -15.72 9.63 -43.61
CA LEU A 320 -16.67 10.23 -42.65
C LEU A 320 -17.21 9.20 -41.66
N PHE A 321 -17.41 7.95 -42.08
CA PHE A 321 -17.83 6.87 -41.19
C PHE A 321 -16.82 6.69 -40.05
N PHE A 322 -15.55 6.49 -40.38
CA PHE A 322 -14.48 6.26 -39.40
C PHE A 322 -14.19 7.50 -38.55
N ILE A 323 -14.18 8.69 -39.16
CA ILE A 323 -13.99 9.96 -38.43
C ILE A 323 -15.15 10.17 -37.44
N SER A 324 -16.39 9.92 -37.84
CA SER A 324 -17.55 10.05 -36.93
C SER A 324 -17.46 9.08 -35.75
N PHE A 325 -17.03 7.84 -35.98
CA PHE A 325 -16.81 6.85 -34.94
C PHE A 325 -15.74 7.30 -33.94
N LEU A 326 -14.58 7.77 -34.43
CA LEU A 326 -13.50 8.25 -33.55
C LEU A 326 -13.92 9.51 -32.77
N CYS A 327 -14.66 10.43 -33.38
CA CYS A 327 -15.19 11.60 -32.69
C CYS A 327 -16.14 11.21 -31.55
N ILE A 328 -17.12 10.35 -31.82
CA ILE A 328 -18.16 9.98 -30.85
C ILE A 328 -17.60 9.01 -29.81
N VAL A 329 -17.03 7.89 -30.23
CA VAL A 329 -16.70 6.81 -29.31
C VAL A 329 -15.35 7.04 -28.63
N LEU A 330 -14.31 7.43 -29.37
CA LEU A 330 -13.00 7.67 -28.78
C LEU A 330 -12.93 9.02 -28.06
N TYR A 331 -13.21 10.15 -28.72
CA TYR A 331 -12.99 11.46 -28.09
C TYR A 331 -14.08 11.87 -27.09
N ILE A 332 -15.34 11.50 -27.30
CA ILE A 332 -16.41 11.82 -26.36
C ILE A 332 -16.57 10.71 -25.32
N LEU A 333 -16.94 9.48 -25.73
CA LEU A 333 -17.32 8.43 -24.77
C LEU A 333 -16.15 7.91 -23.91
N MET A 334 -14.97 7.62 -24.49
CA MET A 334 -13.83 7.13 -23.70
C MET A 334 -13.31 8.17 -22.71
N ASN A 335 -13.27 9.44 -23.10
CA ASN A 335 -12.85 10.53 -22.19
C ASN A 335 -13.90 10.79 -21.10
N LEU A 336 -15.19 10.68 -21.42
CA LEU A 336 -16.27 10.75 -20.42
C LEU A 336 -16.14 9.60 -19.41
N MET A 337 -15.89 8.38 -19.88
CA MET A 337 -15.64 7.24 -19.01
C MET A 337 -14.45 7.50 -18.07
N LEU A 338 -13.33 8.05 -18.57
CA LEU A 338 -12.18 8.41 -17.73
C LEU A 338 -12.54 9.46 -16.66
N ALA A 339 -13.40 10.43 -16.99
CA ALA A 339 -13.88 11.42 -16.04
C ALA A 339 -14.74 10.79 -14.93
N VAL A 340 -15.68 9.90 -15.29
CA VAL A 340 -16.51 9.15 -14.33
C VAL A 340 -15.65 8.29 -13.40
N VAL A 341 -14.65 7.60 -13.95
CA VAL A 341 -13.68 6.81 -13.15
C VAL A 341 -12.95 7.71 -12.14
N TYR A 342 -12.51 8.89 -12.55
CA TYR A 342 -11.80 9.83 -11.68
C TYR A 342 -12.68 10.37 -10.54
N GLU A 343 -13.91 10.80 -10.83
CA GLU A 343 -14.84 11.31 -9.82
C GLU A 343 -15.26 10.24 -8.80
N THR A 344 -15.54 9.03 -9.28
CA THR A 344 -15.89 7.89 -8.42
C THR A 344 -14.71 7.48 -7.55
N PHE A 345 -13.50 7.40 -8.11
CA PHE A 345 -12.28 7.08 -7.37
C PHE A 345 -11.97 8.11 -6.27
N THR A 346 -12.03 9.41 -6.59
CA THR A 346 -11.76 10.48 -5.61
C THR A 346 -12.78 10.48 -4.47
N THR A 347 -14.06 10.25 -4.79
CA THR A 347 -15.12 10.10 -3.78
C THR A 347 -14.88 8.91 -2.85
N ILE A 348 -14.46 7.76 -3.40
CA ILE A 348 -14.12 6.57 -2.61
C ILE A 348 -12.93 6.83 -1.68
N GLU A 349 -11.85 7.48 -2.16
CA GLU A 349 -10.69 7.83 -1.31
C GLU A 349 -11.08 8.79 -0.18
N ARG A 350 -11.89 9.82 -0.47
CA ARG A 350 -12.40 10.75 0.56
C ARG A 350 -13.20 10.01 1.64
N ASN A 351 -14.18 9.20 1.24
CA ASN A 351 -15.03 8.47 2.18
C ASN A 351 -14.24 7.45 3.02
N LYS A 352 -13.23 6.81 2.42
CA LYS A 352 -12.32 5.91 3.11
C LYS A 352 -11.46 6.65 4.15
N PHE A 353 -10.94 7.82 3.81
CA PHE A 353 -10.19 8.65 4.74
C PHE A 353 -11.06 9.07 5.94
N ARG A 354 -12.30 9.54 5.69
CA ARG A 354 -13.30 9.82 6.74
C ARG A 354 -13.50 8.61 7.66
N LYS A 355 -13.78 7.43 7.10
CA LYS A 355 -14.00 6.20 7.89
C LYS A 355 -12.79 5.81 8.72
N LEU A 356 -11.57 5.92 8.17
CA LEU A 356 -10.33 5.62 8.90
C LEU A 356 -10.09 6.58 10.06
N LEU A 357 -10.36 7.88 9.86
CA LEU A 357 -10.21 8.89 10.91
C LEU A 357 -11.21 8.63 12.06
N LEU A 358 -12.47 8.37 11.74
CA LEU A 358 -13.50 8.04 12.73
C LEU A 358 -13.23 6.71 13.44
N HIS A 359 -12.64 5.72 12.75
CA HIS A 359 -12.24 4.46 13.36
C HIS A 359 -11.13 4.65 14.41
N LYS A 360 -10.09 5.43 14.07
CA LYS A 360 -9.03 5.82 15.01
C LYS A 360 -9.59 6.55 16.23
N ARG A 361 -10.55 7.46 16.01
CA ARG A 361 -11.27 8.17 17.07
C ARG A 361 -12.02 7.20 18.01
N LYS A 362 -12.73 6.21 17.48
CA LYS A 362 -13.40 5.21 18.33
C LYS A 362 -12.43 4.39 19.16
N ALA A 363 -11.31 3.95 18.58
CA ALA A 363 -10.24 3.30 19.33
C ALA A 363 -9.73 4.16 20.50
N THR A 364 -9.54 5.46 20.28
CA THR A 364 -9.14 6.37 21.37
C THR A 364 -10.22 6.52 22.44
N GLN A 365 -11.51 6.45 22.08
CA GLN A 365 -12.60 6.44 23.05
C GLN A 365 -12.59 5.20 23.95
N HIS A 366 -12.38 4.02 23.36
CA HIS A 366 -12.25 2.78 24.14
C HIS A 366 -11.02 2.81 25.05
N ALA A 367 -9.85 3.19 24.52
CA ALA A 367 -8.63 3.32 25.31
C ALA A 367 -8.78 4.36 26.45
N PHE A 368 -9.40 5.52 26.19
CA PHE A 368 -9.61 6.55 27.20
C PHE A 368 -10.48 6.04 28.36
N LYS A 369 -11.57 5.34 28.07
CA LYS A 369 -12.47 4.76 29.09
C LYS A 369 -11.77 3.74 30.00
N LEU A 370 -10.77 3.02 29.50
CA LEU A 370 -9.98 2.05 30.28
C LEU A 370 -8.91 2.73 31.17
N LEU A 371 -8.51 3.95 30.81
CA LEU A 371 -7.44 4.69 31.50
C LEU A 371 -7.97 5.68 32.55
N THR A 372 -9.27 5.94 32.56
CA THR A 372 -9.89 6.84 33.53
C THR A 372 -10.31 6.09 34.80
N THR A 373 -10.42 6.84 35.88
CA THR A 373 -10.88 6.31 37.18
C THR A 373 -12.32 6.73 37.41
N LEU A 374 -13.08 5.99 38.21
CA LEU A 374 -14.46 6.35 38.56
C LEU A 374 -14.56 7.73 39.23
N GLN A 375 -13.50 8.16 39.92
CA GLN A 375 -13.42 9.46 40.58
C GLN A 375 -13.17 10.61 39.60
N ASN A 376 -12.50 10.34 38.47
CA ASN A 376 -12.19 11.33 37.42
C ASN A 376 -12.41 10.69 36.05
N PRO A 377 -13.66 10.61 35.57
CA PRO A 377 -13.99 9.95 34.29
C PRO A 377 -13.51 10.74 33.07
N ASP A 378 -13.24 12.05 33.23
CA ASP A 378 -12.96 12.96 32.11
C ASP A 378 -11.47 13.30 31.96
N GLN A 379 -10.59 12.71 32.78
CA GLN A 379 -9.18 13.07 32.84
C GLN A 379 -8.26 11.85 32.99
N VAL A 380 -7.22 11.80 32.15
CA VAL A 380 -6.13 10.80 32.24
C VAL A 380 -4.87 11.48 32.78
N LYS A 381 -4.30 11.00 33.88
CA LYS A 381 -3.05 11.56 34.44
C LYS A 381 -1.84 10.98 33.72
N PHE A 382 -0.67 11.59 33.97
CA PHE A 382 0.59 11.18 33.35
C PHE A 382 0.94 9.71 33.64
N GLN A 383 0.69 9.21 34.85
CA GLN A 383 1.00 7.82 35.21
C GLN A 383 0.27 6.81 34.31
N GLN A 384 -1.03 6.98 34.08
CA GLN A 384 -1.80 6.12 33.20
C GLN A 384 -1.38 6.25 31.74
N PHE A 385 -1.05 7.47 31.30
CA PHE A 385 -0.53 7.70 29.95
C PHE A 385 0.84 7.03 29.73
N ALA A 386 1.74 7.11 30.71
CA ALA A 386 3.04 6.45 30.67
C ALA A 386 2.91 4.91 30.66
N GLY A 387 1.97 4.37 31.45
CA GLY A 387 1.61 2.95 31.42
C GLY A 387 1.12 2.48 30.06
N LEU A 388 0.20 3.23 29.42
CA LEU A 388 -0.25 2.99 28.05
C LEU A 388 0.92 2.98 27.05
N MET A 389 1.77 4.00 27.09
CA MET A 389 2.86 4.16 26.11
C MET A 389 3.92 3.07 26.22
N ARG A 390 4.08 2.47 27.41
CA ARG A 390 4.98 1.32 27.61
C ARG A 390 4.62 0.12 26.73
N TYR A 391 3.33 -0.12 26.48
CA TYR A 391 2.85 -1.20 25.63
C TYR A 391 2.64 -0.75 24.18
N TYR A 392 2.04 0.43 23.97
CA TYR A 392 1.71 0.90 22.63
C TYR A 392 2.91 1.42 21.83
N ALA A 393 3.91 1.99 22.50
CA ALA A 393 5.09 2.59 21.87
C ALA A 393 6.38 2.26 22.66
N PRO A 394 6.78 0.98 22.76
CA PRO A 394 7.90 0.54 23.59
C PRO A 394 9.26 1.12 23.15
N ASP A 395 9.39 1.50 21.88
CA ASP A 395 10.61 2.10 21.32
C ASP A 395 10.86 3.53 21.82
N LYS A 396 9.86 4.17 22.43
CA LYS A 396 9.95 5.56 22.89
C LYS A 396 10.54 5.62 24.30
N GLY A 397 11.63 6.37 24.45
CA GLY A 397 12.25 6.62 25.75
C GLY A 397 11.35 7.46 26.68
N PRO A 398 11.62 7.46 28.00
CA PRO A 398 10.80 8.18 28.98
C PRO A 398 10.71 9.69 28.70
N ARG A 399 11.78 10.31 28.20
CA ARG A 399 11.79 11.72 27.78
C ARG A 399 10.78 11.99 26.66
N ASP A 400 10.75 11.12 25.66
CA ASP A 400 9.86 11.27 24.51
C ASP A 400 8.40 11.09 24.94
N VAL A 401 8.11 10.20 25.89
CA VAL A 401 6.76 10.03 26.47
C VAL A 401 6.31 11.30 27.22
N VAL A 402 7.20 11.95 27.98
CA VAL A 402 6.89 13.24 28.64
C VAL A 402 6.61 14.32 27.61
N LEU A 403 7.41 14.40 26.54
CA LEU A 403 7.21 15.35 25.44
C LEU A 403 5.89 15.09 24.70
N MET A 404 5.53 13.83 24.49
CA MET A 404 4.24 13.46 23.91
C MET A 404 3.09 13.91 24.81
N PHE A 405 3.19 13.71 26.14
CA PHE A 405 2.18 14.18 27.07
C PHE A 405 2.06 15.71 27.08
N ALA A 406 3.18 16.42 27.12
CA ALA A 406 3.22 17.88 27.07
C ALA A 406 2.63 18.44 25.76
N TYR A 407 2.89 17.77 24.64
CA TYR A 407 2.32 18.11 23.34
C TYR A 407 0.79 17.93 23.32
N LEU A 408 0.26 16.89 23.95
CA LEU A 408 -1.17 16.63 24.02
C LEU A 408 -1.89 17.59 24.99
N ASN A 409 -1.26 17.92 26.13
CA ASN A 409 -1.79 18.77 27.19
C ASN A 409 -1.80 20.27 26.80
N THR A 410 -2.60 20.60 25.79
CA THR A 410 -2.76 21.98 25.30
C THR A 410 -3.41 22.88 26.35
N SER A 411 -4.25 22.31 27.23
CA SER A 411 -4.92 22.99 28.34
C SER A 411 -3.98 23.36 29.50
N ARG A 412 -2.77 22.76 29.58
CA ARG A 412 -1.83 22.85 30.71
C ARG A 412 -2.45 22.48 32.07
N SER A 413 -3.48 21.63 32.07
CA SER A 413 -4.19 21.23 33.30
C SER A 413 -3.40 20.22 34.15
N GLY A 414 -2.42 19.53 33.55
CA GLY A 414 -1.68 18.43 34.17
C GLY A 414 -2.36 17.06 34.00
N SER A 415 -3.44 17.02 33.22
CA SER A 415 -4.17 15.81 32.83
C SER A 415 -4.62 15.93 31.37
N LEU A 416 -4.96 14.80 30.74
CA LEU A 416 -5.45 14.78 29.36
C LEU A 416 -6.97 14.62 29.34
N SER A 417 -7.64 15.56 28.70
CA SER A 417 -9.04 15.46 28.34
C SER A 417 -9.24 14.56 27.11
N MET A 418 -10.49 14.17 26.85
CA MET A 418 -10.81 13.34 25.71
C MET A 418 -10.47 13.99 24.35
N ASN A 419 -10.71 15.30 24.23
CA ASN A 419 -10.39 16.06 23.02
C ASN A 419 -8.89 16.16 22.76
N GLU A 420 -8.08 16.22 23.82
CA GLU A 420 -6.62 16.17 23.72
C GLU A 420 -6.15 14.76 23.34
N MET A 421 -6.76 13.72 23.92
CA MET A 421 -6.41 12.32 23.63
C MET A 421 -6.66 11.93 22.16
N TYR A 422 -7.60 12.57 21.44
CA TYR A 422 -7.79 12.32 20.00
C TYR A 422 -6.52 12.56 19.16
N ARG A 423 -5.59 13.40 19.64
CA ARG A 423 -4.31 13.67 18.97
C ARG A 423 -3.21 12.66 19.32
N VAL A 424 -3.50 11.59 20.09
CA VAL A 424 -2.49 10.61 20.52
C VAL A 424 -1.72 9.99 19.36
N TYR A 425 -2.40 9.67 18.24
CA TYR A 425 -1.74 9.14 17.06
C TYR A 425 -0.73 10.14 16.45
N ASP A 426 -1.00 11.44 16.54
CA ASP A 426 -0.10 12.47 16.03
C ASP A 426 1.11 12.62 16.95
N ALA A 427 0.91 12.56 18.27
CA ALA A 427 1.99 12.60 19.25
C ALA A 427 2.96 11.43 19.09
N VAL A 428 2.45 10.21 18.89
CA VAL A 428 3.26 9.00 18.73
C VAL A 428 4.11 9.04 17.46
N MET A 429 3.58 9.66 16.39
CA MET A 429 4.31 9.84 15.13
C MET A 429 5.47 10.83 15.22
N MET A 430 5.57 11.64 16.28
CA MET A 430 6.64 12.64 16.41
C MET A 430 7.96 12.00 16.84
N THR A 431 9.04 12.52 16.26
CA THR A 431 10.41 12.28 16.72
C THR A 431 10.96 13.55 17.35
N TRP A 432 11.36 13.48 18.61
CA TRP A 432 11.77 14.64 19.38
C TRP A 432 13.29 14.82 19.34
N GLN A 433 13.72 16.06 19.12
CA GLN A 433 15.12 16.47 19.21
C GLN A 433 15.22 17.76 20.03
N PRO A 434 16.26 17.94 20.87
CA PRO A 434 16.47 19.21 21.56
C PRO A 434 16.75 20.32 20.55
N GLN A 435 16.24 21.54 20.78
CA GLN A 435 16.40 22.66 19.84
C GLN A 435 17.88 23.01 19.56
N TYR A 436 18.77 22.71 20.52
CA TYR A 436 20.23 22.88 20.40
C TYR A 436 20.95 21.78 19.59
N SER A 437 20.23 20.85 18.92
CA SER A 437 20.82 19.73 18.16
C SER A 437 21.69 20.12 16.95
N HIS A 438 21.83 21.42 16.63
CA HIS A 438 22.73 21.91 15.59
C HIS A 438 24.22 21.96 15.99
N ILE A 439 24.62 21.27 17.07
CA ILE A 439 26.04 21.09 17.38
C ILE A 439 26.66 20.20 16.29
N PRO A 440 27.68 20.67 15.55
CA PRO A 440 28.33 19.86 14.53
C PRO A 440 28.95 18.60 15.13
N TRP A 441 28.90 17.47 14.41
CA TRP A 441 29.38 16.17 14.91
C TRP A 441 30.85 16.20 15.35
N TYR A 442 31.65 17.08 14.76
CA TYR A 442 33.08 17.24 15.02
C TYR A 442 33.40 18.14 16.23
N HIS A 443 32.40 18.61 16.98
CA HIS A 443 32.62 19.43 18.19
C HIS A 443 33.39 18.67 19.29
N ASN A 444 33.20 17.35 19.38
CA ASN A 444 33.85 16.51 20.39
C ASN A 444 35.13 15.83 19.89
N THR A 445 35.59 16.15 18.67
CA THR A 445 36.83 15.59 18.10
C THR A 445 38.05 16.47 18.40
N HIS A 446 39.25 15.91 18.21
CA HIS A 446 40.52 16.63 18.41
C HIS A 446 40.56 17.96 17.64
N GLU A 447 41.15 19.02 18.22
CA GLU A 447 41.15 20.40 17.67
C GLU A 447 41.55 20.48 16.20
N SER A 448 42.52 19.67 15.77
CA SER A 448 42.97 19.62 14.38
C SER A 448 41.87 19.15 13.41
N ILE A 449 41.09 18.14 13.81
CA ILE A 449 39.98 17.61 13.02
C ILE A 449 38.82 18.61 13.03
N GLN A 450 38.55 19.22 14.19
CA GLN A 450 37.54 20.27 14.32
C GLN A 450 37.84 21.44 13.37
N THR A 451 39.08 21.92 13.32
CA THR A 451 39.51 23.02 12.44
C THR A 451 39.39 22.67 10.95
N VAL A 452 39.65 21.42 10.58
CA VAL A 452 39.47 20.96 9.19
C VAL A 452 37.98 20.90 8.85
N CYS A 453 37.16 20.31 9.72
CA CYS A 453 35.73 20.14 9.46
C CYS A 453 34.97 21.47 9.45
N THR A 454 35.34 22.44 10.30
CA THR A 454 34.76 23.80 10.24
C THR A 454 35.05 24.47 8.90
N ARG A 455 36.29 24.42 8.42
CA ARG A 455 36.65 24.97 7.11
C ARG A 455 35.95 24.27 5.95
N LEU A 456 35.80 22.94 6.01
CA LEU A 456 35.04 22.19 5.01
C LEU A 456 33.55 22.57 5.02
N HIS A 457 32.98 22.77 6.21
CA HIS A 457 31.60 23.22 6.37
C HIS A 457 31.38 24.63 5.78
N GLU A 458 32.31 25.56 6.04
CA GLU A 458 32.33 26.88 5.41
C GLU A 458 32.44 26.79 3.87
N ALA A 459 33.29 25.90 3.36
CA ALA A 459 33.47 25.69 1.93
C ALA A 459 32.20 25.16 1.23
N ILE A 460 31.44 24.27 1.88
CA ILE A 460 30.17 23.74 1.33
C ILE A 460 29.06 24.78 1.36
N ASN A 461 29.01 25.61 2.41
CA ASN A 461 28.01 26.68 2.55
C ASN A 461 28.28 27.85 1.60
N TRP A 462 29.41 27.86 0.89
CA TRP A 462 29.70 28.87 -0.11
C TRP A 462 28.68 28.80 -1.26
N PRO A 463 27.98 29.91 -1.61
CA PRO A 463 26.87 29.89 -2.56
C PRO A 463 27.25 29.41 -3.97
N TYR A 464 28.52 29.54 -4.34
CA TYR A 464 29.03 29.11 -5.64
C TYR A 464 29.44 27.63 -5.69
N PHE A 465 29.61 26.97 -4.54
CA PHE A 465 30.03 25.57 -4.47
C PHE A 465 29.09 24.66 -5.27
N GLU A 466 27.77 24.80 -5.06
CA GLU A 466 26.79 24.03 -5.83
C GLU A 466 26.82 24.35 -7.33
N HIS A 467 27.04 25.62 -7.70
CA HIS A 467 27.10 26.04 -9.10
C HIS A 467 28.31 25.43 -9.82
N ILE A 468 29.45 25.34 -9.14
CA ILE A 468 30.65 24.65 -9.65
C ILE A 468 30.35 23.16 -9.85
N VAL A 469 29.73 22.50 -8.88
CA VAL A 469 29.34 21.08 -9.00
C VAL A 469 28.39 20.87 -10.19
N TYR A 470 27.40 21.75 -10.38
CA TYR A 470 26.50 21.66 -11.54
C TYR A 470 27.24 21.87 -12.87
N ALA A 471 28.17 22.82 -12.94
CA ALA A 471 29.01 23.02 -14.12
C ALA A 471 29.85 21.78 -14.44
N LEU A 472 30.44 21.14 -13.42
CA LEU A 472 31.18 19.88 -13.58
C LEU A 472 30.29 18.74 -14.09
N ILE A 473 29.04 18.64 -13.59
CA ILE A 473 28.06 17.64 -14.09
C ILE A 473 27.71 17.92 -15.55
N MET A 474 27.51 19.18 -15.94
CA MET A 474 27.27 19.54 -17.35
C MET A 474 28.45 19.18 -18.24
N CYS A 475 29.68 19.53 -17.84
CA CYS A 475 30.90 19.17 -18.57
C CYS A 475 31.05 17.64 -18.71
N ASN A 476 30.74 16.89 -17.64
CA ASN A 476 30.71 15.44 -17.69
C ASN A 476 29.66 14.91 -18.68
N GLY A 477 28.49 15.54 -18.74
CA GLY A 477 27.44 15.25 -19.73
C GLY A 477 27.92 15.45 -21.16
N PHE A 478 28.54 16.60 -21.45
CA PHE A 478 29.10 16.87 -22.77
C PHE A 478 30.21 15.88 -23.15
N ALA A 479 31.10 15.54 -22.21
CA ALA A 479 32.13 14.52 -22.42
C ALA A 479 31.52 13.15 -22.76
N MET A 480 30.46 12.73 -22.04
CA MET A 480 29.74 11.49 -22.34
C MET A 480 29.10 11.51 -23.74
N VAL A 481 28.45 12.60 -24.12
CA VAL A 481 27.84 12.72 -25.46
C VAL A 481 28.91 12.65 -26.53
N TYR A 482 30.01 13.38 -26.37
CA TYR A 482 31.14 13.35 -27.30
C TYR A 482 31.70 11.93 -27.46
N ARG A 483 31.90 11.20 -26.35
CA ARG A 483 32.37 9.80 -26.38
C ARG A 483 31.37 8.87 -27.06
N ALA A 484 30.08 9.05 -26.82
CA ALA A 484 29.04 8.25 -27.46
C ALA A 484 28.99 8.45 -28.99
N THR A 485 29.45 9.61 -29.50
CA THR A 485 29.52 9.86 -30.95
C THR A 485 30.77 9.28 -31.62
N GLN A 486 31.76 8.78 -30.88
CA GLN A 486 32.95 8.18 -31.49
C GLN A 486 32.66 6.76 -31.98
N PRO A 487 32.95 6.44 -33.26
CA PRO A 487 32.75 5.11 -33.78
C PRO A 487 33.81 4.15 -33.24
N TYR A 488 33.37 3.02 -32.68
CA TYR A 488 34.23 1.91 -32.26
C TYR A 488 33.80 0.63 -32.99
N PRO A 489 34.75 -0.25 -33.35
CA PRO A 489 34.45 -1.44 -34.13
C PRO A 489 33.69 -2.50 -33.32
N THR A 490 33.86 -2.53 -32.00
CA THR A 490 33.15 -3.46 -31.10
C THR A 490 32.43 -2.73 -29.97
N LEU A 491 31.29 -3.29 -29.53
CA LEU A 491 30.53 -2.79 -28.36
C LEU A 491 31.32 -2.86 -27.06
N GLN A 492 32.22 -3.83 -26.95
CA GLN A 492 33.08 -3.97 -25.76
C GLN A 492 34.13 -2.86 -25.70
N GLU A 493 34.76 -2.51 -26.83
CA GLU A 493 35.70 -1.39 -26.91
C GLU A 493 35.01 -0.06 -26.71
N SER A 494 33.80 0.12 -27.25
CA SER A 494 33.01 1.34 -27.02
C SER A 494 32.67 1.51 -25.54
N ALA A 495 32.24 0.43 -24.87
CA ALA A 495 31.96 0.44 -23.44
C ALA A 495 33.21 0.67 -22.59
N PHE A 496 34.35 0.08 -22.97
CA PHE A 496 35.63 0.28 -22.27
C PHE A 496 36.13 1.72 -22.41
N SER A 497 36.09 2.27 -23.63
CA SER A 497 36.46 3.67 -23.88
C SER A 497 35.53 4.64 -23.16
N PHE A 498 34.23 4.36 -23.13
CA PHE A 498 33.27 5.14 -22.32
C PHE A 498 33.53 5.01 -20.80
N CYS A 499 34.24 3.97 -20.38
CA CYS A 499 34.44 3.61 -18.98
C CYS A 499 35.70 4.14 -18.32
N ALA A 500 36.81 3.77 -18.93
CA ALA A 500 38.16 3.91 -18.42
C ALA A 500 38.92 5.01 -19.15
N SER A 501 38.20 5.87 -19.88
CA SER A 501 38.81 7.09 -20.42
C SER A 501 39.33 7.97 -19.29
N TRP A 502 40.36 8.74 -19.61
CA TRP A 502 40.95 9.69 -18.67
C TRP A 502 39.89 10.67 -18.13
N ASP A 503 38.93 11.10 -18.96
CA ASP A 503 37.87 12.02 -18.57
C ASP A 503 36.88 11.35 -17.62
N ALA A 504 36.55 10.07 -17.83
CA ALA A 504 35.67 9.32 -16.94
C ALA A 504 36.29 9.13 -15.55
N VAL A 505 37.58 8.79 -15.50
CA VAL A 505 38.33 8.67 -14.23
C VAL A 505 38.44 10.03 -13.54
N PHE A 506 38.75 11.09 -14.29
CA PHE A 506 38.83 12.46 -13.77
C PHE A 506 37.53 12.88 -13.07
N PHE A 507 36.38 12.75 -13.75
CA PHE A 507 35.09 13.12 -13.14
C PHE A 507 34.72 12.20 -11.97
N ALA A 508 35.05 10.90 -12.03
CA ALA A 508 34.80 9.98 -10.92
C ALA A 508 35.59 10.39 -9.66
N VAL A 509 36.86 10.77 -9.82
CA VAL A 509 37.70 11.27 -8.70
C VAL A 509 37.14 12.58 -8.15
N VAL A 510 36.79 13.54 -9.01
CA VAL A 510 36.21 14.83 -8.58
C VAL A 510 34.91 14.64 -7.80
N PHE A 511 33.98 13.79 -8.27
CA PHE A 511 32.73 13.52 -7.54
C PHE A 511 32.95 12.67 -6.28
N SER A 512 34.01 11.87 -6.21
CA SER A 512 34.40 11.16 -4.99
C SER A 512 34.91 12.13 -3.93
N ILE A 513 35.75 13.09 -4.31
CA ILE A 513 36.22 14.16 -3.42
C ILE A 513 35.03 15.00 -2.93
N GLU A 514 34.13 15.40 -3.83
CA GLU A 514 32.90 16.13 -3.48
C GLU A 514 32.06 15.38 -2.43
N ALA A 515 31.83 14.07 -2.64
CA ALA A 515 31.10 13.24 -1.69
C ALA A 515 31.81 13.11 -0.34
N LEU A 516 33.13 12.92 -0.33
CA LEU A 516 33.94 12.84 0.90
C LEU A 516 33.94 14.15 1.68
N VAL A 517 34.07 15.29 1.00
CA VAL A 517 34.01 16.63 1.61
C VAL A 517 32.65 16.86 2.28
N LYS A 518 31.55 16.54 1.58
CA LYS A 518 30.21 16.65 2.16
C LYS A 518 29.98 15.69 3.33
N LEU A 519 30.47 14.46 3.23
CA LEU A 519 30.36 13.48 4.31
C LEU A 519 31.16 13.91 5.55
N ALA A 520 32.37 14.45 5.37
CA ALA A 520 33.17 14.96 6.48
C ALA A 520 32.54 16.21 7.14
N ALA A 521 31.94 17.12 6.37
CA ALA A 521 31.36 18.33 6.95
C ALA A 521 29.98 18.11 7.62
N LEU A 522 29.15 17.21 7.08
CA LEU A 522 27.77 16.98 7.55
C LEU A 522 27.64 15.74 8.44
N GLY A 523 28.58 14.78 8.36
CA GLY A 523 28.52 13.53 9.11
C GLY A 523 27.29 12.70 8.75
N SER A 524 26.56 12.19 9.75
CA SER A 524 25.35 11.40 9.57
C SER A 524 24.20 12.16 8.88
N GLN A 525 24.14 13.49 9.04
CA GLN A 525 23.13 14.34 8.40
C GLN A 525 23.22 14.31 6.86
N TYR A 526 24.36 13.90 6.31
CA TYR A 526 24.53 13.69 4.88
C TYR A 526 23.50 12.68 4.33
N PHE A 527 23.26 11.57 5.03
CA PHE A 527 22.37 10.50 4.59
C PHE A 527 20.89 10.80 4.81
N GLU A 528 20.54 11.78 5.64
CA GLU A 528 19.15 12.22 5.81
C GLU A 528 18.60 12.90 4.55
N SER A 529 19.47 13.53 3.75
CA SER A 529 19.08 14.13 2.49
C SER A 529 19.08 13.08 1.37
N GLY A 530 17.89 12.75 0.86
CA GLY A 530 17.75 11.78 -0.25
C GLY A 530 18.54 12.16 -1.51
N TRP A 531 18.83 13.45 -1.72
CA TRP A 531 19.66 13.92 -2.83
C TRP A 531 21.14 13.68 -2.63
N ASN A 532 21.63 13.78 -1.40
CA ASN A 532 23.01 13.47 -1.04
C ASN A 532 23.21 11.94 -1.06
N PHE A 533 22.26 11.17 -0.52
CA PHE A 533 22.27 9.71 -0.64
C PHE A 533 22.29 9.26 -2.11
N TYR A 534 21.51 9.89 -2.99
CA TYR A 534 21.56 9.63 -4.43
C TYR A 534 22.93 9.96 -5.06
N ASP A 535 23.55 11.09 -4.67
CA ASP A 535 24.88 11.44 -5.16
C ASP A 535 25.90 10.38 -4.73
N PHE A 536 25.88 9.98 -3.47
CA PHE A 536 26.73 8.91 -2.95
C PHE A 536 26.53 7.60 -3.70
N LEU A 537 25.28 7.17 -3.92
CA LEU A 537 24.97 5.94 -4.65
C LEU A 537 25.55 5.96 -6.07
N VAL A 538 25.40 7.07 -6.78
CA VAL A 538 25.91 7.22 -8.15
C VAL A 538 27.44 7.28 -8.18
N THR A 539 28.06 7.99 -7.22
CA THR A 539 29.53 8.05 -7.11
C THR A 539 30.10 6.68 -6.77
N TYR A 540 29.52 5.97 -5.80
CA TYR A 540 29.88 4.61 -5.44
C TYR A 540 29.70 3.63 -6.61
N GLY A 541 28.56 3.68 -7.29
CA GLY A 541 28.30 2.87 -8.49
C GLY A 541 29.31 3.13 -9.62
N SER A 542 29.81 4.36 -9.73
CA SER A 542 30.86 4.70 -10.69
C SER A 542 32.20 4.03 -10.34
N LEU A 543 32.61 4.08 -9.06
CA LEU A 543 33.81 3.40 -8.58
C LEU A 543 33.70 1.87 -8.74
N LEU A 544 32.55 1.31 -8.36
CA LEU A 544 32.25 -0.10 -8.55
C LEU A 544 32.31 -0.50 -10.03
N SER A 545 31.78 0.32 -10.93
CA SER A 545 31.83 0.03 -12.38
C SER A 545 33.26 -0.03 -12.93
N ILE A 546 34.17 0.84 -12.45
CA ILE A 546 35.57 0.83 -12.85
C ILE A 546 36.26 -0.43 -12.31
N PHE A 547 36.02 -0.78 -11.05
CA PHE A 547 36.57 -1.98 -10.42
C PHE A 547 36.08 -3.28 -11.10
N VAL A 548 34.78 -3.38 -11.39
CA VAL A 548 34.19 -4.53 -12.08
C VAL A 548 34.77 -4.67 -13.50
N MET A 549 34.97 -3.56 -14.22
CA MET A 549 35.52 -3.63 -15.58
C MET A 549 37.00 -4.03 -15.60
N TYR A 550 37.76 -3.66 -14.56
CA TYR A 550 39.15 -4.10 -14.41
C TYR A 550 39.25 -5.60 -14.11
N THR A 551 38.30 -6.14 -13.33
CA THR A 551 38.29 -7.56 -12.94
C THR A 551 37.66 -8.47 -13.99
N ASN A 552 36.56 -8.05 -14.63
CA ASN A 552 35.81 -8.84 -15.60
C ASN A 552 35.24 -7.95 -16.73
N PRO A 553 35.89 -7.90 -17.92
CA PRO A 553 35.49 -7.00 -19.02
C PRO A 553 34.15 -7.35 -19.69
N THR A 554 33.58 -8.52 -19.38
CA THR A 554 32.29 -8.99 -19.93
C THR A 554 31.07 -8.34 -19.27
N PHE A 555 31.21 -7.71 -18.08
CA PHE A 555 30.11 -7.03 -17.38
C PHE A 555 29.89 -5.58 -17.84
N TYR A 556 30.01 -5.31 -19.15
CA TYR A 556 29.83 -3.97 -19.70
C TYR A 556 28.41 -3.42 -19.51
N TYR A 557 27.40 -4.25 -19.21
CA TYR A 557 26.03 -3.76 -18.94
C TYR A 557 25.92 -2.89 -17.68
N VAL A 558 26.77 -3.11 -16.66
CA VAL A 558 26.81 -2.28 -15.43
C VAL A 558 27.19 -0.82 -15.78
N VAL A 559 27.90 -0.62 -16.89
CA VAL A 559 28.35 0.68 -17.40
C VAL A 559 27.21 1.52 -17.96
N VAL A 560 26.17 0.88 -18.52
CA VAL A 560 25.05 1.55 -19.19
C VAL A 560 24.28 2.47 -18.23
N LEU A 561 24.41 2.26 -16.92
CA LEU A 561 23.77 3.07 -15.88
C LEU A 561 24.48 4.41 -15.59
N ARG A 562 25.67 4.66 -16.15
CA ARG A 562 26.44 5.91 -15.90
C ARG A 562 25.68 7.21 -16.23
N PRO A 563 24.90 7.32 -17.31
CA PRO A 563 24.13 8.53 -17.60
C PRO A 563 23.15 8.94 -16.50
N LEU A 564 22.79 8.03 -15.56
CA LEU A 564 21.96 8.36 -14.40
C LEU A 564 22.57 9.49 -13.55
N ARG A 565 23.90 9.72 -13.60
CA ARG A 565 24.53 10.87 -12.92
C ARG A 565 24.04 12.23 -13.43
N LEU A 566 23.56 12.31 -14.67
CA LEU A 566 22.97 13.55 -15.21
C LEU A 566 21.64 13.88 -14.54
N LEU A 567 20.96 12.91 -13.90
CA LEU A 567 19.76 13.18 -13.11
C LEU A 567 20.05 14.13 -11.93
N ARG A 568 21.32 14.29 -11.52
CA ARG A 568 21.72 15.31 -10.54
C ARG A 568 21.40 16.74 -11.00
N LEU A 569 21.39 17.01 -12.32
CA LEU A 569 21.01 18.32 -12.88
C LEU A 569 19.55 18.69 -12.58
N PHE A 570 18.69 17.71 -12.34
CA PHE A 570 17.30 17.97 -11.96
C PHE A 570 17.18 18.68 -10.61
N LYS A 571 18.24 18.72 -9.80
CA LYS A 571 18.31 19.50 -8.55
C LYS A 571 18.28 21.01 -8.80
N MET A 572 18.84 21.47 -9.92
CA MET A 572 19.01 22.90 -10.23
C MET A 572 17.66 23.62 -10.30
N LYS A 573 16.67 23.02 -10.96
CA LYS A 573 15.36 23.65 -11.16
C LYS A 573 14.39 23.23 -10.06
N LYS A 574 13.89 24.20 -9.30
CA LYS A 574 12.86 23.99 -8.25
C LYS A 574 11.70 23.12 -8.73
N ARG A 575 11.20 23.35 -9.95
CA ARG A 575 10.10 22.58 -10.53
C ARG A 575 10.39 21.09 -10.64
N TYR A 576 11.61 20.69 -11.05
CA TYR A 576 11.97 19.28 -11.19
C TYR A 576 12.19 18.61 -9.83
N ARG A 577 12.83 19.31 -8.89
CA ARG A 577 12.95 18.85 -7.50
C ARG A 577 11.57 18.62 -6.88
N ASP A 578 10.62 19.49 -7.18
CA ASP A 578 9.25 19.31 -6.74
C ASP A 578 8.65 18.05 -7.38
N ILE A 579 8.74 17.83 -8.68
CA ILE A 579 8.23 16.60 -9.33
C ILE A 579 8.86 15.32 -8.75
N ILE A 580 10.17 15.26 -8.58
CA ILE A 580 10.83 14.05 -8.05
C ILE A 580 10.44 13.82 -6.58
N GLY A 581 10.34 14.90 -5.80
CA GLY A 581 9.83 14.81 -4.44
C GLY A 581 8.35 14.41 -4.37
N THR A 582 7.52 14.68 -5.41
CA THR A 582 6.13 14.18 -5.42
C THR A 582 6.20 12.68 -5.63
N LEU A 583 6.98 12.23 -6.61
CA LEU A 583 7.12 10.83 -6.96
C LEU A 583 7.64 9.98 -5.78
N ALA A 584 8.65 10.47 -5.05
CA ALA A 584 9.18 9.79 -3.88
C ALA A 584 8.13 9.65 -2.75
N LEU A 585 7.35 10.72 -2.51
CA LEU A 585 6.25 10.71 -1.55
C LEU A 585 5.12 9.74 -1.98
N LEU A 586 4.85 9.66 -3.29
CA LEU A 586 3.84 8.77 -3.87
C LEU A 586 4.33 7.34 -4.11
N SER A 587 5.60 7.06 -3.82
CA SER A 587 6.19 5.74 -4.03
C SER A 587 5.42 4.59 -3.35
N PRO A 588 4.82 4.72 -2.14
CA PRO A 588 4.05 3.62 -1.56
C PRO A 588 2.79 3.30 -2.38
N LEU A 589 2.14 4.33 -2.94
CA LEU A 589 0.97 4.17 -3.81
C LEU A 589 1.36 3.49 -5.13
N ILE A 590 2.43 3.97 -5.78
CA ILE A 590 2.93 3.42 -7.04
C ILE A 590 3.38 1.97 -6.87
N ARG A 591 4.06 1.64 -5.75
CA ARG A 591 4.39 0.25 -5.41
C ARG A 591 3.14 -0.61 -5.28
N SER A 592 2.11 -0.15 -4.57
CA SER A 592 0.87 -0.93 -4.45
C SER A 592 0.15 -1.13 -5.80
N ALA A 593 0.09 -0.08 -6.64
CA ALA A 593 -0.49 -0.17 -7.98
C ALA A 593 0.28 -1.12 -8.90
N GLY A 594 1.61 -1.05 -8.88
CA GLY A 594 2.48 -1.95 -9.65
C GLY A 594 2.28 -3.42 -9.25
N VAL A 595 2.17 -3.72 -7.95
CA VAL A 595 1.89 -5.09 -7.50
C VAL A 595 0.50 -5.55 -7.95
N VAL A 596 -0.52 -4.68 -7.96
CA VAL A 596 -1.85 -5.03 -8.49
C VAL A 596 -1.77 -5.38 -9.99
N MET A 597 -1.00 -4.64 -10.78
CA MET A 597 -0.77 -4.99 -12.19
C MET A 597 -0.07 -6.34 -12.34
N LEU A 598 0.94 -6.64 -11.51
CA LEU A 598 1.61 -7.93 -11.53
C LEU A 598 0.69 -9.10 -11.11
N VAL A 599 -0.23 -8.87 -10.18
CA VAL A 599 -1.26 -9.85 -9.77
C VAL A 599 -2.23 -10.12 -10.91
N LEU A 600 -2.65 -9.07 -11.63
CA LEU A 600 -3.50 -9.21 -12.82
C LEU A 600 -2.77 -9.98 -13.92
N TYR A 601 -1.50 -9.68 -14.18
CA TYR A 601 -0.69 -10.41 -15.14
C TYR A 601 -0.50 -11.87 -14.73
N TYR A 602 -0.32 -12.16 -13.43
CA TYR A 602 -0.22 -13.54 -12.96
C TYR A 602 -1.48 -14.33 -13.31
N PHE A 603 -2.66 -13.77 -13.00
CA PHE A 603 -3.94 -14.41 -13.27
C PHE A 603 -4.11 -14.75 -14.76
N PHE A 604 -3.88 -13.77 -15.64
CA PHE A 604 -3.98 -13.97 -17.08
C PHE A 604 -2.86 -14.84 -17.65
N ALA A 605 -1.63 -14.74 -17.16
CA ALA A 605 -0.50 -15.53 -17.63
C ALA A 605 -0.71 -17.03 -17.35
N ILE A 606 -1.20 -17.40 -16.15
CA ILE A 606 -1.52 -18.80 -15.86
C ILE A 606 -2.59 -19.32 -16.82
N ILE A 607 -3.68 -18.57 -17.02
CA ILE A 607 -4.76 -18.98 -17.94
C ILE A 607 -4.21 -19.08 -19.37
N GLY A 608 -3.45 -18.09 -19.83
CA GLY A 608 -2.85 -18.08 -21.17
C GLY A 608 -1.87 -19.23 -21.38
N MET A 609 -1.06 -19.59 -20.39
CA MET A 609 -0.16 -20.75 -20.47
C MET A 609 -0.94 -22.06 -20.62
N GLU A 610 -1.97 -22.28 -19.80
CA GLU A 610 -2.78 -23.50 -19.86
C GLU A 610 -3.58 -23.60 -21.18
N LEU A 611 -3.96 -22.47 -21.78
CA LEU A 611 -4.70 -22.44 -23.06
C LEU A 611 -3.81 -22.48 -24.30
N PHE A 612 -2.63 -21.85 -24.27
CA PHE A 612 -1.87 -21.50 -25.47
C PHE A 612 -0.44 -22.06 -25.54
N ALA A 613 0.11 -22.61 -24.45
CA ALA A 613 1.53 -23.02 -24.41
C ALA A 613 1.91 -24.13 -25.41
N GLN A 614 0.94 -24.92 -25.87
CA GLN A 614 1.19 -26.05 -26.77
C GLN A 614 1.31 -25.68 -28.25
N TYR A 615 0.90 -24.46 -28.63
CA TYR A 615 0.87 -24.03 -30.03
C TYR A 615 2.18 -23.33 -30.42
N ASP A 616 2.79 -23.75 -31.53
CA ASP A 616 3.95 -23.06 -32.12
C ASP A 616 3.47 -21.98 -33.09
N MET A 617 3.95 -20.74 -32.89
CA MET A 617 3.56 -19.56 -33.64
C MET A 617 4.50 -19.26 -34.82
N LYS A 618 5.47 -20.13 -35.12
CA LYS A 618 6.39 -19.94 -36.26
C LYS A 618 5.73 -20.33 -37.58
N ASN A 619 5.81 -19.45 -38.58
CA ASN A 619 5.25 -19.66 -39.92
C ASN A 619 3.76 -20.10 -39.91
N CYS A 620 3.00 -19.63 -38.93
CA CYS A 620 1.59 -19.92 -38.79
C CYS A 620 0.72 -18.91 -39.57
N CYS A 621 -0.60 -18.96 -39.36
CA CYS A 621 -1.55 -17.95 -39.85
C CYS A 621 -1.57 -17.74 -41.38
N ASN A 622 -1.26 -18.79 -42.15
CA ASN A 622 -1.20 -18.71 -43.61
C ASN A 622 -2.56 -18.33 -44.22
N GLY A 623 -2.58 -17.37 -45.14
CA GLY A 623 -3.80 -16.87 -45.77
C GLY A 623 -4.63 -15.92 -44.91
N THR A 624 -4.07 -15.39 -43.80
CA THR A 624 -4.70 -14.36 -42.97
C THR A 624 -3.97 -13.02 -43.09
N SER A 625 -4.62 -11.94 -42.65
CA SER A 625 -4.03 -10.59 -42.65
C SER A 625 -2.80 -10.43 -41.75
N VAL A 626 -2.49 -11.40 -40.89
CA VAL A 626 -1.35 -11.35 -39.96
C VAL A 626 -0.20 -12.28 -40.34
N GLU A 627 -0.29 -13.00 -41.47
CA GLU A 627 0.72 -13.97 -41.92
C GLU A 627 2.14 -13.37 -41.95
N ASP A 628 2.29 -12.17 -42.50
CA ASP A 628 3.59 -11.51 -42.67
C ASP A 628 4.32 -11.27 -41.33
N PHE A 629 3.59 -11.12 -40.22
CA PHE A 629 4.16 -10.90 -38.90
C PHE A 629 4.70 -12.19 -38.24
N TYR A 630 4.27 -13.36 -38.69
CA TYR A 630 4.67 -14.65 -38.11
C TYR A 630 5.67 -15.43 -38.99
N LYS A 631 6.11 -14.86 -40.11
CA LYS A 631 7.15 -15.43 -40.97
C LYS A 631 8.48 -15.59 -40.21
N TYR A 632 9.02 -16.80 -40.26
CA TYR A 632 10.29 -17.22 -39.69
C TYR A 632 11.11 -17.97 -40.76
N THR A 633 12.16 -17.33 -41.25
CA THR A 633 13.12 -17.99 -42.13
C THR A 633 14.22 -18.58 -41.27
N GLY A 634 14.19 -19.91 -41.08
CA GLY A 634 15.30 -20.61 -40.45
C GLY A 634 16.58 -20.39 -41.25
N ARG A 635 17.73 -20.33 -40.56
CA ARG A 635 19.06 -20.29 -41.21
C ARG A 635 19.40 -21.66 -41.77
N SER A 636 18.61 -22.17 -42.71
CA SER A 636 18.96 -23.32 -43.53
C SER A 636 19.93 -22.87 -44.62
N THR A 637 21.05 -23.58 -44.67
CA THR A 637 22.17 -23.47 -45.60
C THR A 637 21.76 -23.25 -47.06
N SER A 638 22.66 -22.54 -47.77
CA SER A 638 22.68 -22.21 -49.22
C SER A 638 21.68 -21.16 -49.71
N ASN A 639 22.05 -19.89 -49.52
CA ASN A 639 22.07 -18.78 -50.50
C ASN A 639 21.79 -17.46 -49.77
N GLU A 640 22.85 -16.70 -49.49
CA GLU A 640 22.86 -15.44 -48.73
C GLU A 640 22.20 -14.24 -49.43
N SER A 641 21.26 -14.44 -50.35
CA SER A 641 20.72 -13.37 -51.20
C SER A 641 19.25 -13.02 -50.98
N ALA A 642 18.60 -13.55 -49.94
CA ALA A 642 17.29 -13.07 -49.50
C ALA A 642 17.45 -12.46 -48.10
N SER A 643 17.33 -11.13 -48.00
CA SER A 643 17.21 -10.45 -46.72
C SER A 643 16.02 -11.05 -45.97
N ALA A 644 16.28 -11.87 -44.96
CA ALA A 644 15.26 -12.61 -44.24
C ALA A 644 14.43 -11.64 -43.38
N THR A 645 13.36 -11.10 -43.94
CA THR A 645 12.36 -10.34 -43.18
C THR A 645 11.53 -11.30 -42.33
N SER A 646 12.04 -11.62 -41.14
CA SER A 646 11.25 -12.31 -40.11
C SER A 646 10.35 -11.29 -39.39
N GLY A 647 9.09 -11.64 -39.16
CA GLY A 647 8.13 -10.74 -38.51
C GLY A 647 8.23 -10.71 -36.97
N TYR A 648 9.04 -11.58 -36.35
CA TYR A 648 9.36 -11.68 -34.91
C TYR A 648 8.19 -11.86 -33.92
N TYR A 649 6.91 -11.68 -34.32
CA TYR A 649 5.76 -11.85 -33.42
C TYR A 649 5.58 -13.30 -32.92
N TYR A 650 6.21 -14.28 -33.56
CA TYR A 650 6.28 -15.66 -33.06
C TYR A 650 7.00 -15.80 -31.71
N LEU A 651 7.70 -14.76 -31.23
CA LEU A 651 8.31 -14.72 -29.89
C LEU A 651 7.29 -14.42 -28.78
N ASN A 652 6.17 -13.78 -29.12
CA ASN A 652 5.12 -13.37 -28.19
C ASN A 652 4.19 -14.56 -27.87
N THR A 653 4.70 -15.45 -27.02
CA THR A 653 4.09 -16.73 -26.69
C THR A 653 3.72 -16.84 -25.23
N PHE A 654 2.77 -17.72 -24.93
CA PHE A 654 2.46 -18.12 -23.55
C PHE A 654 3.19 -19.41 -23.16
N ALA A 655 4.44 -19.58 -23.62
CA ALA A 655 5.20 -20.81 -23.43
C ALA A 655 5.69 -21.02 -21.99
N ASN A 656 5.85 -19.95 -21.22
CA ASN A 656 6.19 -19.98 -19.79
C ASN A 656 5.81 -18.65 -19.14
N LEU A 657 5.88 -18.59 -17.81
CA LEU A 657 5.41 -17.44 -17.04
C LEU A 657 6.15 -16.15 -17.41
N ALA A 658 7.47 -16.22 -17.58
CA ALA A 658 8.29 -15.04 -17.86
C ALA A 658 7.98 -14.43 -19.24
N VAL A 659 7.88 -15.25 -20.29
CA VAL A 659 7.52 -14.79 -21.63
C VAL A 659 6.07 -14.29 -21.67
N SER A 660 5.16 -14.99 -20.98
CA SER A 660 3.76 -14.57 -20.85
C SER A 660 3.64 -13.17 -20.24
N TYR A 661 4.45 -12.86 -19.21
CA TYR A 661 4.47 -11.52 -18.59
C TYR A 661 4.90 -10.43 -19.58
N VAL A 662 5.89 -10.71 -20.42
CA VAL A 662 6.33 -9.77 -21.46
C VAL A 662 5.21 -9.57 -22.49
N THR A 663 4.60 -10.65 -22.98
CA THR A 663 3.48 -10.56 -23.92
C THR A 663 2.29 -9.79 -23.34
N LEU A 664 1.90 -10.03 -22.08
CA LEU A 664 0.83 -9.27 -21.42
C LEU A 664 1.20 -7.80 -21.20
N PHE A 665 2.48 -7.50 -20.93
CA PHE A 665 2.97 -6.12 -20.86
C PHE A 665 2.84 -5.42 -22.22
N GLU A 666 3.25 -6.06 -23.31
CA GLU A 666 3.09 -5.53 -24.67
C GLU A 666 1.62 -5.26 -25.01
N LEU A 667 0.71 -6.18 -24.65
CA LEU A 667 -0.73 -6.01 -24.81
C LEU A 667 -1.28 -4.83 -23.97
N THR A 668 -0.70 -4.55 -22.80
CA THR A 668 -1.10 -3.42 -21.94
C THR A 668 -0.73 -2.07 -22.53
N VAL A 669 0.29 -2.00 -23.40
CA VAL A 669 0.65 -0.77 -24.13
C VAL A 669 -0.37 -0.48 -25.25
N VAL A 670 -1.28 -1.41 -25.57
CA VAL A 670 -2.40 -1.27 -26.51
C VAL A 670 -1.98 -1.17 -27.99
N ASN A 671 -0.69 -1.01 -28.31
CA ASN A 671 -0.25 -0.97 -29.70
C ASN A 671 -0.16 -2.39 -30.31
N ASN A 672 -0.57 -2.56 -31.57
CA ASN A 672 -0.47 -3.82 -32.34
C ASN A 672 -1.05 -5.08 -31.66
N TRP A 673 -1.87 -4.92 -30.62
CA TRP A 673 -2.38 -6.02 -29.81
C TRP A 673 -3.27 -6.98 -30.61
N PHE A 674 -3.98 -6.46 -31.63
CA PHE A 674 -4.83 -7.25 -32.52
C PHE A 674 -4.03 -8.26 -33.35
N ILE A 675 -2.74 -8.05 -33.60
CA ILE A 675 -1.86 -8.99 -34.33
C ILE A 675 -1.66 -10.27 -33.52
N VAL A 676 -1.43 -10.12 -32.20
CA VAL A 676 -1.32 -11.26 -31.27
C VAL A 676 -2.66 -11.96 -31.15
N MET A 677 -3.74 -11.20 -30.95
CA MET A 677 -5.10 -11.75 -30.85
C MET A 677 -5.50 -12.54 -32.10
N ASN A 678 -5.33 -11.98 -33.30
CA ASN A 678 -5.69 -12.65 -34.55
C ASN A 678 -4.78 -13.84 -34.85
N GLY A 679 -3.51 -13.78 -34.44
CA GLY A 679 -2.60 -14.92 -34.53
C GLY A 679 -3.12 -16.14 -33.78
N TYR A 680 -3.46 -15.98 -32.50
CA TYR A 680 -4.05 -17.07 -31.71
C TYR A 680 -5.46 -17.46 -32.19
N ALA A 681 -6.25 -16.51 -32.70
CA ALA A 681 -7.56 -16.81 -33.26
C ALA A 681 -7.49 -17.69 -34.53
N ALA A 682 -6.45 -17.51 -35.34
CA ALA A 682 -6.22 -18.29 -36.55
C ALA A 682 -5.69 -19.70 -36.26
N VAL A 683 -4.85 -19.86 -35.23
CA VAL A 683 -4.23 -21.14 -34.89
C VAL A 683 -5.11 -22.02 -34.01
N VAL A 684 -5.79 -21.43 -33.02
CA VAL A 684 -6.55 -22.18 -32.01
C VAL A 684 -8.03 -22.19 -32.37
N THR A 685 -8.73 -21.09 -32.11
CA THR A 685 -10.14 -20.88 -32.42
C THR A 685 -10.48 -19.38 -32.38
N SER A 686 -11.52 -18.97 -33.10
CA SER A 686 -12.00 -17.58 -33.08
C SER A 686 -12.47 -17.12 -31.67
N PHE A 687 -12.87 -18.04 -30.80
CA PHE A 687 -13.27 -17.74 -29.42
C PHE A 687 -12.13 -17.23 -28.54
N THR A 688 -10.87 -17.49 -28.91
CA THR A 688 -9.70 -16.94 -28.18
C THR A 688 -9.67 -15.42 -28.16
N ARG A 689 -10.34 -14.75 -29.12
CA ARG A 689 -10.52 -13.29 -29.10
C ARG A 689 -11.13 -12.78 -27.79
N VAL A 690 -12.03 -13.55 -27.17
CA VAL A 690 -12.66 -13.20 -25.89
C VAL A 690 -11.62 -13.05 -24.78
N TYR A 691 -10.58 -13.89 -24.75
CA TYR A 691 -9.50 -13.78 -23.76
C TYR A 691 -8.77 -12.44 -23.87
N PHE A 692 -8.40 -12.03 -25.09
CA PHE A 692 -7.68 -10.77 -25.32
C PHE A 692 -8.57 -9.55 -25.08
N ILE A 693 -9.85 -9.59 -25.48
CA ILE A 693 -10.82 -8.52 -25.21
C ILE A 693 -11.05 -8.37 -23.69
N MET A 694 -11.22 -9.48 -22.96
CA MET A 694 -11.38 -9.44 -21.49
C MET A 694 -10.13 -8.89 -20.80
N PHE A 695 -8.94 -9.31 -21.24
CA PHE A 695 -7.68 -8.76 -20.74
C PHE A 695 -7.58 -7.25 -20.98
N TYR A 696 -7.91 -6.79 -22.19
CA TYR A 696 -7.91 -5.37 -22.53
C TYR A 696 -8.88 -4.58 -21.63
N LEU A 697 -10.14 -5.01 -21.51
CA LEU A 697 -11.14 -4.31 -20.68
C LEU A 697 -10.67 -4.19 -19.23
N LEU A 698 -10.17 -5.28 -18.64
CA LEU A 698 -9.71 -5.27 -17.25
C LEU A 698 -8.45 -4.41 -17.06
N THR A 699 -7.46 -4.54 -17.94
CA THR A 699 -6.24 -3.71 -17.85
C THR A 699 -6.51 -2.24 -18.09
N MET A 700 -7.41 -1.89 -19.01
CA MET A 700 -7.83 -0.52 -19.26
C MET A 700 -8.48 0.10 -18.02
N VAL A 701 -9.41 -0.62 -17.38
CA VAL A 701 -10.02 -0.16 -16.11
C VAL A 701 -8.97 0.02 -15.02
N VAL A 702 -8.10 -0.97 -14.82
CA VAL A 702 -7.07 -0.88 -13.79
C VAL A 702 -6.09 0.27 -14.07
N LEU A 703 -5.64 0.42 -15.32
CA LEU A 703 -4.71 1.46 -15.73
C LEU A 703 -5.31 2.86 -15.56
N THR A 704 -6.57 3.07 -15.96
CA THR A 704 -7.27 4.35 -15.76
C THR A 704 -7.38 4.72 -14.29
N ILE A 705 -7.68 3.76 -13.40
CA ILE A 705 -7.71 3.98 -11.95
C ILE A 705 -6.32 4.29 -11.40
N VAL A 706 -5.28 3.59 -11.86
CA VAL A 706 -3.88 3.87 -11.46
C VAL A 706 -3.49 5.29 -11.87
N VAL A 707 -3.76 5.68 -13.12
CA VAL A 707 -3.49 7.03 -13.63
C VAL A 707 -4.26 8.07 -12.83
N ALA A 708 -5.56 7.86 -12.59
CA ALA A 708 -6.38 8.74 -11.76
C ALA A 708 -5.79 8.92 -10.35
N SER A 709 -5.35 7.83 -9.71
CA SER A 709 -4.77 7.88 -8.36
C SER A 709 -3.47 8.66 -8.29
N VAL A 710 -2.61 8.53 -9.30
CA VAL A 710 -1.33 9.26 -9.39
C VAL A 710 -1.59 10.73 -9.70
N LEU A 711 -2.50 11.03 -10.63
CA LEU A 711 -2.87 12.39 -11.00
C LEU A 711 -3.46 13.16 -9.82
N GLU A 712 -4.34 12.53 -9.04
CA GLU A 712 -4.93 13.15 -7.86
C GLU A 712 -3.86 13.52 -6.84
N ALA A 713 -2.96 12.59 -6.54
CA ALA A 713 -1.93 12.82 -5.55
C ALA A 713 -0.87 13.84 -6.03
N PHE A 714 -0.65 13.92 -7.35
CA PHE A 714 0.19 14.94 -7.97
C PHE A 714 -0.45 16.33 -7.97
N ARG A 715 -1.74 16.43 -8.36
CA ARG A 715 -2.53 17.67 -8.28
C ARG A 715 -2.57 18.19 -6.86
N PHE A 716 -2.83 17.30 -5.89
CA PHE A 716 -2.82 17.60 -4.48
C PHE A 716 -1.49 18.27 -4.07
N ARG A 717 -0.34 17.70 -4.43
CA ARG A 717 0.96 18.27 -4.03
C ARG A 717 1.26 19.60 -4.73
N ILE A 718 0.80 19.78 -5.96
CA ILE A 718 0.92 21.07 -6.67
C ILE A 718 0.06 22.13 -5.99
N GLN A 719 -1.20 21.84 -5.69
CA GLN A 719 -2.11 22.76 -5.01
C GLN A 719 -1.59 23.11 -3.62
N TYR A 720 -1.16 22.11 -2.85
CA TYR A 720 -0.53 22.29 -1.55
C TYR A 720 0.65 23.26 -1.63
N LYS A 721 1.61 23.03 -2.54
CA LYS A 721 2.78 23.91 -2.68
C LYS A 721 2.45 25.33 -3.14
N ARG A 722 1.31 25.55 -3.79
CA ARG A 722 0.85 26.90 -4.16
C ARG A 722 0.24 27.63 -2.97
N GLN A 723 -0.41 26.92 -2.05
CA GLN A 723 -1.09 27.51 -0.90
C GLN A 723 -0.21 27.67 0.33
N THR A 724 0.87 26.88 0.48
CA THR A 724 1.74 26.93 1.66
C THR A 724 3.06 27.63 1.38
N SER A 725 3.44 28.60 2.22
CA SER A 725 4.79 29.15 2.24
C SER A 725 5.80 28.15 2.82
N LYS A 726 7.10 28.34 2.57
CA LYS A 726 8.17 27.50 3.17
C LYS A 726 8.07 27.48 4.71
N ARG A 727 7.79 28.63 5.33
CA ARG A 727 7.57 28.75 6.78
C ARG A 727 6.36 27.93 7.25
N ASP A 728 5.29 27.86 6.46
CA ASP A 728 4.09 27.09 6.80
C ASP A 728 4.28 25.58 6.60
N GLU A 729 5.24 25.18 5.78
CA GLU A 729 5.68 23.79 5.61
C GLU A 729 6.58 23.38 6.79
N GLU A 730 7.50 24.26 7.21
CA GLU A 730 8.35 24.06 8.40
C GLU A 730 7.53 23.95 9.68
N LYS A 731 6.57 24.86 9.92
CA LYS A 731 5.65 24.82 11.06
C LYS A 731 4.70 23.61 11.06
N LEU A 732 4.40 23.03 9.90
CA LEU A 732 3.57 21.82 9.85
C LEU A 732 4.38 20.56 10.20
N LEU A 733 5.64 20.53 9.78
CA LEU A 733 6.51 19.38 9.98
C LEU A 733 7.24 19.43 11.33
N HIS A 734 7.37 20.61 11.94
CA HIS A 734 8.05 20.81 13.20
C HIS A 734 7.11 21.51 14.18
N GLU A 735 6.93 20.91 15.34
CA GLU A 735 6.20 21.49 16.47
C GLU A 735 7.21 21.73 17.59
N GLU A 736 7.19 22.91 18.19
CA GLU A 736 8.06 23.24 19.32
C GLU A 736 7.29 23.02 20.61
N VAL A 737 7.90 22.31 21.55
CA VAL A 737 7.35 22.09 22.89
C VAL A 737 8.38 22.57 23.91
N ASP A 738 7.94 23.53 24.71
CA ASP A 738 8.71 24.06 25.84
C ASP A 738 8.38 23.26 27.10
N LEU A 739 9.40 22.71 27.73
CA LEU A 739 9.28 22.01 29.00
C LEU A 739 9.87 22.85 30.13
N LYS A 740 9.09 23.05 31.19
CA LYS A 740 9.56 23.62 32.46
C LYS A 740 9.74 22.52 33.49
N TRP A 741 10.83 22.58 34.25
CA TRP A 741 11.11 21.58 35.28
C TRP A 741 9.99 21.50 36.35
N ASP A 742 9.44 22.65 36.75
CA ASP A 742 8.36 22.72 37.75
C ASP A 742 7.07 22.02 37.27
N GLU A 743 6.76 22.12 35.98
CA GLU A 743 5.59 21.47 35.38
C GLU A 743 5.77 19.94 35.38
N ILE A 744 6.96 19.44 35.05
CA ILE A 744 7.28 18.01 35.07
C ILE A 744 7.19 17.43 36.48
N GLN A 745 7.72 18.15 37.48
CA GLN A 745 7.65 17.73 38.89
C GLN A 745 6.19 17.64 39.38
N SER A 746 5.28 18.44 38.84
CA SER A 746 3.85 18.35 39.16
C SER A 746 3.17 17.10 38.57
N TRP A 747 3.65 16.62 37.41
CA TRP A 747 3.05 15.48 36.70
C TRP A 747 3.61 14.13 37.17
N ILE A 748 4.92 14.09 37.48
CA ILE A 748 5.65 12.86 37.79
C ILE A 748 5.86 12.76 39.29
N GLN A 749 5.23 11.76 39.93
CA GLN A 749 5.42 11.48 41.36
C GLN A 749 6.58 10.51 41.63
N ASP A 750 7.07 9.81 40.61
CA ASP A 750 8.18 8.85 40.71
C ASP A 750 9.54 9.55 40.65
N PHE A 751 10.26 9.50 41.78
CA PHE A 751 11.57 10.12 41.95
C PHE A 751 12.64 9.49 41.04
N GLN A 752 12.59 8.18 40.76
CA GLN A 752 13.60 7.52 39.91
C GLN A 752 13.48 7.95 38.45
N LEU A 753 12.26 8.16 37.97
CA LEU A 753 11.99 8.64 36.62
C LEU A 753 12.47 10.09 36.46
N LEU A 754 12.19 10.95 37.46
CA LEU A 754 12.68 12.32 37.52
C LEU A 754 14.22 12.40 37.47
N GLU A 755 14.93 11.56 38.22
CA GLU A 755 16.41 11.59 38.23
C GLU A 755 17.00 11.16 36.87
N LYS A 756 16.37 10.19 36.18
CA LYS A 756 16.77 9.82 34.81
C LYS A 756 16.57 10.95 33.81
N LEU A 757 15.46 11.69 33.94
CA LEU A 757 15.14 12.84 33.07
C LEU A 757 16.02 14.06 33.36
N ARG A 758 16.56 14.18 34.57
CA ARG A 758 17.42 15.29 35.00
C ARG A 758 18.68 15.44 34.15
N ASN A 759 19.23 14.32 33.64
CA ASN A 759 20.40 14.35 32.77
C ASN A 759 20.12 14.95 31.38
N ASP A 760 18.85 14.89 30.93
CA ASP A 760 18.42 15.34 29.61
C ASP A 760 17.78 16.74 29.63
N LEU A 761 17.48 17.29 30.81
CA LEU A 761 16.73 18.53 31.00
C LEU A 761 17.52 19.55 31.84
N VAL A 762 17.37 20.83 31.51
CA VAL A 762 18.03 21.92 32.25
C VAL A 762 17.25 22.21 33.54
N VAL A 763 17.81 21.84 34.69
CA VAL A 763 17.21 22.09 36.01
C VAL A 763 17.09 23.60 36.26
N GLY A 764 15.88 24.09 36.52
CA GLY A 764 15.60 25.51 36.76
C GLY A 764 15.53 26.39 35.49
N GLY A 765 15.55 25.79 34.30
CA GLY A 765 15.42 26.47 33.01
C GLY A 765 14.22 25.99 32.18
N ILE A 766 14.07 26.57 30.99
CA ILE A 766 13.13 26.09 29.95
C ILE A 766 13.94 25.27 28.96
N ALA A 767 13.53 24.02 28.73
CA ALA A 767 14.11 23.17 27.69
C ALA A 767 13.14 23.10 26.51
N THR A 768 13.55 23.63 25.37
CA THR A 768 12.76 23.61 24.13
C THR A 768 13.15 22.40 23.29
N PHE A 769 12.15 21.62 22.89
CA PHE A 769 12.29 20.47 22.00
C PHE A 769 11.51 20.70 20.72
N VAL A 770 12.05 20.18 19.62
CA VAL A 770 11.44 20.22 18.30
C VAL A 770 10.96 18.81 17.95
N GLY A 771 9.66 18.63 17.84
CA GLY A 771 9.00 17.41 17.39
C GLY A 771 8.86 17.43 15.86
N ARG A 772 9.53 16.51 15.17
CA ARG A 772 9.45 16.37 13.71
C ARG A 772 8.42 15.31 13.32
N ARG A 773 7.49 15.67 12.42
CA ARG A 773 6.50 14.77 11.82
C ARG A 773 7.06 14.10 10.55
N PRO A 774 6.76 12.82 10.30
CA PRO A 774 7.11 12.17 9.05
C PRO A 774 6.30 12.76 7.89
N ARG A 775 6.95 12.91 6.72
CA ARG A 775 6.30 13.42 5.52
C ARG A 775 5.48 12.32 4.84
N ASN A 776 4.32 12.00 5.40
CA ASN A 776 3.46 10.92 4.93
C ASN A 776 2.16 11.45 4.28
N ARG A 777 1.53 10.62 3.45
CA ARG A 777 0.26 10.93 2.78
C ARG A 777 -0.85 11.30 3.76
N GLU A 778 -0.94 10.62 4.90
CA GLU A 778 -1.98 10.87 5.91
C GLU A 778 -1.90 12.29 6.51
N VAL A 779 -0.68 12.75 6.87
CA VAL A 779 -0.45 14.10 7.41
C VAL A 779 -0.91 15.17 6.43
N LEU A 780 -0.62 14.93 5.15
CA LEU A 780 -0.99 15.81 4.06
C LEU A 780 -2.51 15.81 3.78
N GLN A 781 -3.15 14.64 3.81
CA GLN A 781 -4.61 14.51 3.67
C GLN A 781 -5.36 15.20 4.82
N ARG A 782 -4.87 15.12 6.07
CA ARG A 782 -5.47 15.84 7.21
C ARG A 782 -5.50 17.35 7.00
N ARG A 783 -4.45 17.93 6.40
CA ARG A 783 -4.45 19.37 6.09
C ARG A 783 -5.41 19.72 4.93
N MET A 784 -5.52 18.83 3.93
CA MET A 784 -6.43 19.01 2.79
C MET A 784 -7.88 19.07 3.24
N TYR A 785 -8.30 18.09 4.03
CA TYR A 785 -9.68 17.95 4.47
C TYR A 785 -9.94 18.68 5.78
N ARG A 786 -9.12 19.66 6.20
CA ARG A 786 -9.23 20.27 7.53
C ARG A 786 -10.65 20.78 7.84
N SER A 787 -11.25 21.52 6.92
CA SER A 787 -12.62 22.02 7.07
C SER A 787 -13.68 20.91 7.10
N GLU A 788 -13.46 19.83 6.34
CA GLU A 788 -14.37 18.69 6.29
C GLU A 788 -14.21 17.79 7.52
N ILE A 789 -13.01 17.68 8.10
CA ILE A 789 -12.73 16.90 9.31
C ILE A 789 -13.52 17.47 10.48
N ASP A 790 -13.52 18.79 10.65
CA ASP A 790 -14.28 19.45 11.73
C ASP A 790 -15.78 19.13 11.59
N GLN A 791 -16.32 19.15 10.37
CA GLN A 791 -17.70 18.73 10.09
C GLN A 791 -17.92 17.24 10.41
N TRP A 792 -17.05 16.35 9.93
CA TRP A 792 -17.19 14.91 10.20
C TRP A 792 -17.10 14.56 11.69
N MET A 793 -16.33 15.34 12.47
CA MET A 793 -16.21 15.18 13.91
C MET A 793 -17.49 15.61 14.62
N ASN A 794 -18.13 16.69 14.17
CA ASN A 794 -19.42 17.15 14.68
C ASN A 794 -20.53 16.15 14.33
N ASP A 795 -20.63 15.71 13.07
CA ASP A 795 -21.59 14.67 12.66
C ASP A 795 -21.47 13.40 13.53
N ALA A 796 -20.23 13.01 13.85
CA ALA A 796 -19.97 11.84 14.68
C ALA A 796 -20.38 12.06 16.15
N ASN A 797 -20.18 13.27 16.69
CA ASN A 797 -20.67 13.62 18.02
C ASN A 797 -22.20 13.53 18.09
N GLU A 798 -22.90 14.07 17.09
CA GLU A 798 -24.37 14.05 17.01
C GLU A 798 -24.92 12.63 16.90
N LEU A 799 -24.27 11.77 16.11
CA LEU A 799 -24.67 10.35 16.01
C LEU A 799 -24.44 9.59 17.32
N GLU A 800 -23.36 9.92 18.05
CA GLU A 800 -23.06 9.31 19.35
C GLU A 800 -24.03 9.78 20.44
N SER A 801 -24.40 11.07 20.47
CA SER A 801 -25.41 11.58 21.40
C SER A 801 -26.79 10.98 21.13
N ASN A 802 -27.18 10.87 19.86
CA ASN A 802 -28.47 10.28 19.48
C ASN A 802 -28.58 8.77 19.74
N HIS A 803 -27.46 8.07 19.95
CA HIS A 803 -27.46 6.67 20.39
C HIS A 803 -27.38 6.51 21.93
N GLN A 804 -27.06 7.59 22.65
CA GLN A 804 -27.10 7.63 24.11
C GLN A 804 -28.48 8.05 24.66
N ASP A 805 -29.36 8.57 23.80
CA ASP A 805 -30.78 8.80 24.10
C ASP A 805 -31.67 7.70 23.49
N PRO A 806 -31.88 6.53 24.14
CA PRO A 806 -33.22 5.96 24.15
C PRO A 806 -34.06 6.81 25.10
N ALA A 807 -35.01 7.56 24.53
CA ALA A 807 -35.98 8.36 25.25
C ALA A 807 -36.64 7.58 26.39
N ASP A 808 -36.68 8.23 27.55
CA ASP A 808 -37.60 8.11 28.70
C ASP A 808 -37.90 6.73 29.31
#